data_AF-A0A4Y3VI76-F1
#
_entry.id   AF-A0A4Y3VI76-F1
#
_cell.length_a   1.000
_cell.length_b   1.000
_cell.length_c   1.000
_cell.angle_alpha   90.00
_cell.angle_beta   90.00
_cell.angle_gamma   90.00
#
_symmetry.space_group_name_H-M   'P 1'
#
loop_
_entity.id
_entity.type
_entity.pdbx_description
1 polymer ?
#
loop_
_entity_poly.entity_id
_entity_poly.type
_entity_poly.pdbx_seq_one_letter_code
_entity_poly.pdbx_strand_id
1 'polypeptide(L)'
;MSVTINNRITWGQYVPLILRAHASADPIPNNTDPWSGKMGVFIHYLGSGDTSDLVTEEDCRNAIADVYWDHATGEFDDIAYNFLVCQHGHIYMGRGYERGEANGGGQIEYDNEKVGRNEGFYSILGLIRSGNLASEAMLRSIRDLIQHLRSLSTRPAGGKILPHSFGWDTDCPGNLHMYARPGSTIDPSVPWRGPADIYVYRTQKWVNETYDTASGYIVCSETGYTGWPTVLSLTQGLQHELGISPTVQNFGPGTFNAVKNRGLLPGEDGNANLIRIYNGALWAKGYWASTDLGDWTGDSEDALAQLYGDVGLPYADLGQRRALWPHVVRALMRMDQFRKVQGGDDVIRSIQQRLNSRYVASVGIPAMGLVPCDGVYSRDVQQGLMMAIQYETGIALSSINGYFGPGTQAALKGKGSTTLTGDLRYLFRAACYFNSPTYTPQGATKYLAADIGIDTQTGTHLGWVQNFQRFSQIPVTGHNDYTTWAQLLVSSGDTSRDAAGCDGITEITAERGRLLKANGYEIVGRFLDEHLSPGDPYYLGKALKPGEPQTILNAGLRFFPIFQYNGTQLENFTYDKGRDQGGKAHQKAVEHRIGPRTCIYFAIDYDATDEEIDSHVLPYFKGVRDGLADFGSRYTFGVYGSRNVCIRISREGGATWSFVSGMSWGFSGNLGFPLPQNWSFNQIKEYDFQPGWGLDHNIWRLGSDPGVSALVTGE
;
A
#
# COMPACT_ATOMS: atom_id res chain seq x y z
N MET A 1 23.37 -3.71 -18.49
CA MET A 1 23.27 -5.17 -18.71
C MET A 1 23.58 -5.42 -20.18
N SER A 2 24.40 -6.43 -20.50
CA SER A 2 24.68 -6.78 -21.90
C SER A 2 23.49 -7.50 -22.50
N VAL A 3 22.91 -6.95 -23.57
CA VAL A 3 21.84 -7.59 -24.33
C VAL A 3 22.46 -8.49 -25.39
N THR A 4 21.96 -9.72 -25.52
CA THR A 4 22.32 -10.61 -26.63
C THR A 4 21.38 -10.37 -27.80
N ILE A 5 21.92 -9.84 -28.90
CA ILE A 5 21.18 -9.64 -30.15
C ILE A 5 21.65 -10.69 -31.15
N ASN A 6 20.72 -11.53 -31.61
CA ASN A 6 21.01 -12.55 -32.61
C ASN A 6 21.19 -11.91 -33.99
N ASN A 7 22.32 -12.23 -34.62
CA ASN A 7 22.68 -11.70 -35.93
C ASN A 7 21.77 -12.22 -37.04
N ARG A 8 21.76 -11.52 -38.17
CA ARG A 8 20.91 -11.85 -39.33
C ARG A 8 21.05 -13.28 -39.82
N ILE A 9 22.25 -13.86 -39.77
CA ILE A 9 22.50 -15.25 -40.16
C ILE A 9 21.65 -16.27 -39.38
N THR A 10 21.22 -15.97 -38.15
CA THR A 10 20.45 -16.92 -37.34
C THR A 10 19.05 -17.14 -37.91
N TRP A 11 18.44 -16.12 -38.51
CA TRP A 11 17.11 -16.20 -39.11
C TRP A 11 17.14 -16.19 -40.65
N GLY A 12 18.14 -15.59 -41.28
CA GLY A 12 18.26 -15.48 -42.74
C GLY A 12 18.36 -16.84 -43.44
N GLN A 13 18.86 -17.87 -42.75
CA GLN A 13 18.89 -19.25 -43.27
C GLN A 13 17.50 -19.84 -43.57
N TYR A 14 16.44 -19.32 -42.95
CA TYR A 14 15.06 -19.75 -43.15
C TYR A 14 14.41 -19.08 -44.37
N VAL A 15 15.03 -18.03 -44.94
CA VAL A 15 14.56 -17.36 -46.17
C VAL A 15 14.81 -18.25 -47.39
N PRO A 16 13.93 -18.20 -48.42
CA PRO A 16 14.16 -18.87 -49.70
C PRO A 16 15.54 -18.58 -50.30
N LEU A 17 16.11 -19.59 -50.97
CA LEU A 17 17.50 -19.57 -51.46
C LEU A 17 17.86 -18.32 -52.27
N ILE A 18 16.91 -17.77 -53.04
CA ILE A 18 17.12 -16.60 -53.90
C ILE A 18 17.44 -15.32 -53.12
N LEU A 19 16.94 -15.18 -51.88
CA LEU A 19 17.18 -14.00 -51.03
C LEU A 19 18.01 -14.31 -49.77
N ARG A 20 18.33 -15.58 -49.50
CA ARG A 20 19.03 -16.02 -48.27
C ARG A 20 20.35 -15.28 -48.03
N ALA A 21 21.14 -15.08 -49.08
CA ALA A 21 22.43 -14.39 -48.96
C ALA A 21 22.25 -12.93 -48.50
N HIS A 22 21.25 -12.24 -49.08
CA HIS A 22 20.91 -10.87 -48.67
C HIS A 22 20.34 -10.84 -47.24
N ALA A 23 19.40 -11.74 -46.95
CA ALA A 23 18.79 -11.85 -45.63
C ALA A 23 19.79 -12.11 -44.49
N SER A 24 20.88 -12.83 -44.78
CA SER A 24 21.91 -13.22 -43.80
C SER A 24 23.07 -12.22 -43.70
N ALA A 25 23.20 -11.29 -44.64
CA ALA A 25 24.25 -10.28 -44.66
C ALA A 25 23.98 -9.17 -43.65
N ASP A 26 25.02 -8.44 -43.23
CA ASP A 26 24.86 -7.29 -42.34
C ASP A 26 23.98 -6.19 -42.99
N PRO A 27 23.20 -5.45 -42.20
CA PRO A 27 22.33 -4.39 -42.73
C PRO A 27 23.13 -3.27 -43.40
N ILE A 28 22.61 -2.78 -44.52
CA ILE A 28 23.26 -1.73 -45.31
C ILE A 28 22.72 -0.36 -44.85
N PRO A 29 23.61 0.64 -44.58
CA PRO A 29 23.18 2.00 -44.27
C PRO A 29 22.40 2.62 -45.42
N ASN A 30 21.39 3.45 -45.10
CA ASN A 30 20.78 4.32 -46.09
C ASN A 30 21.66 5.58 -46.25
N ASN A 31 22.24 5.77 -47.43
CA ASN A 31 23.10 6.91 -47.73
C ASN A 31 22.33 8.17 -48.18
N THR A 32 21.00 8.10 -48.32
CA THR A 32 20.18 9.20 -48.82
C THR A 32 19.34 9.89 -47.73
N ASP A 33 19.11 9.25 -46.58
CA ASP A 33 18.29 9.82 -45.48
C ASP A 33 19.08 9.98 -44.16
N PRO A 34 18.94 11.11 -43.44
CA PRO A 34 19.69 11.39 -42.21
C PRO A 34 19.14 10.61 -41.00
N TRP A 35 19.29 9.30 -40.99
CA TRP A 35 18.81 8.46 -39.88
C TRP A 35 19.65 8.65 -38.60
N SER A 36 19.01 8.93 -37.46
CA SER A 36 19.69 9.18 -36.18
C SER A 36 19.17 8.34 -35.01
N GLY A 37 17.91 7.92 -35.01
CA GLY A 37 17.31 7.23 -33.86
C GLY A 37 17.19 8.07 -32.58
N LYS A 38 17.59 9.36 -32.62
CA LYS A 38 17.79 10.24 -31.45
C LYS A 38 16.54 10.52 -30.62
N MET A 39 15.36 10.26 -31.18
CA MET A 39 14.07 10.58 -30.54
C MET A 39 13.60 9.45 -29.62
N GLY A 40 13.87 8.19 -29.99
CA GLY A 40 13.43 7.03 -29.21
C GLY A 40 13.05 5.84 -30.08
N VAL A 41 11.99 5.13 -29.69
CA VAL A 41 11.53 3.90 -30.36
C VAL A 41 10.04 3.94 -30.70
N PHE A 42 9.67 3.32 -31.82
CA PHE A 42 8.31 2.89 -32.12
C PHE A 42 8.16 1.39 -31.90
N ILE A 43 7.04 1.00 -31.31
CA ILE A 43 6.69 -0.40 -31.09
C ILE A 43 5.69 -0.86 -32.15
N HIS A 44 5.94 -2.05 -32.68
CA HIS A 44 5.17 -2.72 -33.72
C HIS A 44 4.79 -4.15 -33.33
N TYR A 45 3.89 -4.75 -34.10
CA TYR A 45 3.45 -6.15 -33.97
C TYR A 45 3.26 -6.79 -35.35
N LEU A 46 3.06 -8.10 -35.43
CA LEU A 46 2.98 -8.84 -36.69
C LEU A 46 1.67 -8.66 -37.46
N GLY A 47 0.66 -7.98 -36.90
CA GLY A 47 -0.66 -7.87 -37.52
C GLY A 47 -1.68 -8.88 -36.96
N SER A 48 -2.73 -9.10 -37.73
CA SER A 48 -3.80 -10.04 -37.39
C SER A 48 -3.32 -11.50 -37.34
N GLY A 49 -4.02 -12.34 -36.58
CA GLY A 49 -3.72 -13.77 -36.42
C GLY A 49 -3.73 -14.19 -34.94
N ASP A 50 -3.26 -15.41 -34.70
CA ASP A 50 -3.04 -15.97 -33.36
C ASP A 50 -1.60 -16.51 -33.27
N THR A 51 -0.95 -16.37 -32.13
CA THR A 51 0.46 -16.77 -31.91
C THR A 51 0.69 -18.29 -31.80
N SER A 52 -0.29 -19.13 -32.15
CA SER A 52 -0.09 -20.58 -32.28
C SER A 52 0.93 -20.96 -33.36
N ASP A 53 1.27 -20.02 -34.24
CA ASP A 53 2.38 -20.12 -35.20
C ASP A 53 3.73 -19.68 -34.63
N LEU A 54 3.84 -19.37 -33.33
CA LEU A 54 5.06 -18.83 -32.67
C LEU A 54 5.43 -19.59 -31.38
N VAL A 55 5.21 -20.91 -31.36
CA VAL A 55 5.38 -21.73 -30.15
C VAL A 55 6.86 -21.94 -29.79
N THR A 56 7.72 -22.07 -30.79
CA THR A 56 9.16 -22.33 -30.63
C THR A 56 10.01 -21.17 -31.13
N GLU A 57 11.29 -21.17 -30.76
CA GLU A 57 12.26 -20.20 -31.29
C GLU A 57 12.44 -20.36 -32.80
N GLU A 58 12.39 -21.60 -33.32
CA GLU A 58 12.45 -21.87 -34.75
C GLU A 58 11.27 -21.25 -35.49
N ASP A 59 10.06 -21.34 -34.93
CA ASP A 59 8.87 -20.68 -35.48
C ASP A 59 9.04 -19.16 -35.54
N CYS A 60 9.64 -18.56 -34.51
CA CYS A 60 9.95 -17.13 -34.50
C CYS A 60 10.94 -16.75 -35.61
N ARG A 61 11.95 -17.59 -35.87
CA ARG A 61 12.92 -17.34 -36.95
C ARG A 61 12.28 -17.50 -38.33
N ASN A 62 11.37 -18.46 -38.50
CA ASN A 62 10.54 -18.59 -39.71
C ASN A 62 9.65 -17.36 -39.91
N ALA A 63 8.96 -16.88 -38.87
CA ALA A 63 8.14 -15.69 -38.96
C ALA A 63 8.95 -14.43 -39.32
N ILE A 64 10.19 -14.29 -38.82
CA ILE A 64 11.09 -13.21 -39.24
C ILE A 64 11.44 -13.35 -40.73
N ALA A 65 11.72 -14.57 -41.19
CA ALA A 65 12.00 -14.83 -42.61
C ALA A 65 10.80 -14.51 -43.51
N ASP A 66 9.57 -14.79 -43.06
CA ASP A 66 8.34 -14.44 -43.78
C ASP A 66 8.12 -12.93 -43.84
N VAL A 67 8.31 -12.20 -42.73
CA VAL A 67 8.25 -10.73 -42.71
C VAL A 67 9.32 -10.13 -43.63
N TYR A 68 10.53 -10.67 -43.62
CA TYR A 68 11.59 -10.24 -44.53
C TYR A 68 11.18 -10.49 -45.99
N TRP A 69 10.62 -11.67 -46.31
CA TRP A 69 10.21 -12.02 -47.67
C TRP A 69 9.13 -11.08 -48.20
N ASP A 70 8.09 -10.83 -47.40
CA ASP A 70 7.00 -9.90 -47.75
C ASP A 70 7.54 -8.49 -48.02
N HIS A 71 8.38 -7.98 -47.13
CA HIS A 71 8.98 -6.65 -47.28
C HIS A 71 9.91 -6.56 -48.48
N ALA A 72 10.87 -7.48 -48.62
CA ALA A 72 11.92 -7.43 -49.65
C ALA A 72 11.42 -7.73 -51.07
N THR A 73 10.24 -8.35 -51.20
CA THR A 73 9.57 -8.57 -52.49
C THR A 73 8.44 -7.57 -52.77
N GLY A 74 8.09 -6.76 -51.77
CA GLY A 74 7.06 -5.73 -51.83
C GLY A 74 7.64 -4.32 -51.85
N GLU A 75 7.28 -3.52 -50.84
CA GLU A 75 7.56 -2.08 -50.80
C GLU A 75 8.97 -1.71 -50.32
N PHE A 76 9.71 -2.67 -49.76
CA PHE A 76 11.01 -2.42 -49.15
C PHE A 76 12.12 -3.19 -49.86
N ASP A 77 13.36 -2.71 -49.73
CA ASP A 77 14.55 -3.41 -50.22
C ASP A 77 15.12 -4.41 -49.19
N ASP A 78 14.63 -4.39 -47.95
CA ASP A 78 15.02 -5.21 -46.81
C ASP A 78 13.90 -5.22 -45.76
N ILE A 79 13.99 -6.08 -44.74
CA ILE A 79 13.08 -6.08 -43.59
C ILE A 79 13.01 -4.68 -42.96
N ALA A 80 11.83 -4.07 -42.86
CA ALA A 80 11.70 -2.66 -42.47
C ALA A 80 12.05 -2.33 -40.99
N TYR A 81 12.06 -3.34 -40.11
CA TYR A 81 12.28 -3.16 -38.68
C TYR A 81 13.76 -3.17 -38.30
N ASN A 82 14.15 -2.37 -37.30
CA ASN A 82 15.52 -2.39 -36.75
C ASN A 82 15.79 -3.67 -35.97
N PHE A 83 14.87 -4.03 -35.08
CA PHE A 83 14.98 -5.19 -34.20
C PHE A 83 13.64 -5.89 -34.07
N LEU A 84 13.69 -7.20 -33.85
CA LEU A 84 12.53 -8.05 -33.66
C LEU A 84 12.67 -8.80 -32.34
N VAL A 85 11.61 -8.88 -31.54
CA VAL A 85 11.63 -9.51 -30.21
C VAL A 85 10.56 -10.57 -30.12
N CYS A 86 10.93 -11.81 -29.78
CA CYS A 86 9.98 -12.91 -29.70
C CYS A 86 9.35 -13.11 -28.31
N GLN A 87 8.28 -13.91 -28.24
CA GLN A 87 7.60 -14.30 -27.00
C GLN A 87 8.51 -15.07 -26.02
N HIS A 88 9.62 -15.65 -26.48
CA HIS A 88 10.61 -16.32 -25.63
C HIS A 88 11.69 -15.35 -25.09
N GLY A 89 11.66 -14.08 -25.50
CA GLY A 89 12.62 -13.06 -25.06
C GLY A 89 13.90 -12.98 -25.91
N HIS A 90 13.99 -13.68 -27.04
CA HIS A 90 15.12 -13.49 -27.96
C HIS A 90 14.95 -12.22 -28.80
N ILE A 91 16.06 -11.51 -29.00
CA ILE A 91 16.13 -10.32 -29.83
C ILE A 91 16.89 -10.66 -31.10
N TYR A 92 16.37 -10.26 -32.25
CA TYR A 92 16.95 -10.50 -33.56
C TYR A 92 17.21 -9.18 -34.27
N MET A 93 18.36 -9.09 -34.93
CA MET A 93 18.73 -7.94 -35.75
C MET A 93 17.99 -7.99 -37.09
N GLY A 94 17.25 -6.92 -37.40
CA GLY A 94 16.79 -6.61 -38.76
C GLY A 94 17.77 -5.61 -39.38
N ARG A 95 17.34 -4.35 -39.55
CA ARG A 95 18.20 -3.24 -39.99
C ARG A 95 19.20 -2.74 -38.95
N GLY A 96 19.10 -3.22 -37.71
CA GLY A 96 20.07 -2.95 -36.64
C GLY A 96 20.27 -1.45 -36.38
N TYR A 97 21.53 -1.04 -36.29
CA TYR A 97 21.94 0.34 -36.00
C TYR A 97 22.26 1.16 -37.26
N GLU A 98 21.72 0.79 -38.43
CA GLU A 98 22.13 1.39 -39.70
C GLU A 98 21.08 2.28 -40.36
N ARG A 99 19.79 1.92 -40.26
CA ARG A 99 18.66 2.71 -40.77
C ARG A 99 17.34 2.28 -40.14
N GLY A 100 16.37 3.20 -39.99
CA GLY A 100 15.04 2.92 -39.44
C GLY A 100 13.94 3.19 -40.46
N GLU A 101 12.94 2.30 -40.50
CA GLU A 101 11.77 2.38 -41.36
C GLU A 101 10.52 1.82 -40.65
N ALA A 102 9.43 1.61 -41.39
CA ALA A 102 8.13 1.11 -40.92
C ALA A 102 7.42 1.98 -39.87
N ASN A 103 7.94 3.16 -39.51
CA ASN A 103 7.26 4.03 -38.55
C ASN A 103 6.16 4.89 -39.19
N GLY A 104 6.05 4.89 -40.52
CA GLY A 104 5.11 5.71 -41.29
C GLY A 104 5.68 7.07 -41.70
N GLY A 105 4.93 7.78 -42.56
CA GLY A 105 5.30 9.12 -43.01
C GLY A 105 5.13 10.19 -41.93
N GLY A 106 5.59 11.41 -42.19
CA GLY A 106 5.37 12.56 -41.31
C GLY A 106 6.42 12.76 -40.22
N GLN A 107 6.18 13.78 -39.39
CA GLN A 107 7.15 14.33 -38.44
C GLN A 107 6.58 14.36 -37.01
N ILE A 108 7.46 14.22 -36.02
CA ILE A 108 7.16 14.36 -34.60
C ILE A 108 7.89 15.60 -34.08
N GLU A 109 7.17 16.44 -33.34
CA GLU A 109 7.73 17.63 -32.70
C GLU A 109 8.48 17.25 -31.41
N TYR A 110 9.69 17.79 -31.25
CA TYR A 110 10.54 17.59 -30.08
C TYR A 110 11.59 18.69 -29.97
N ASP A 111 11.71 19.32 -28.80
CA ASP A 111 12.66 20.42 -28.54
C ASP A 111 12.66 21.51 -29.63
N ASN A 112 11.47 21.88 -30.11
CA ASN A 112 11.25 22.84 -31.21
C ASN A 112 11.79 22.40 -32.59
N GLU A 113 12.16 21.14 -32.75
CA GLU A 113 12.50 20.51 -34.04
C GLU A 113 11.36 19.59 -34.51
N LYS A 114 11.18 19.49 -35.83
CA LYS A 114 10.32 18.48 -36.47
C LYS A 114 11.19 17.40 -37.08
N VAL A 115 11.21 16.23 -36.45
CA VAL A 115 12.04 15.10 -36.88
C VAL A 115 11.15 14.06 -37.57
N GLY A 116 11.57 13.55 -38.72
CA GLY A 116 10.85 12.49 -39.40
C GLY A 116 10.71 11.24 -38.53
N ARG A 117 9.60 10.51 -38.65
CA ARG A 117 9.39 9.28 -37.85
C ARG A 117 10.41 8.19 -38.17
N ASN A 118 10.70 7.99 -39.46
CA ASN A 118 11.76 7.07 -39.88
C ASN A 118 13.14 7.63 -39.56
N GLU A 119 13.35 8.96 -39.62
CA GLU A 119 14.61 9.64 -39.31
C GLU A 119 15.04 9.52 -37.84
N GLY A 120 14.08 9.76 -36.93
CA GLY A 120 14.35 9.98 -35.52
C GLY A 120 14.19 8.75 -34.64
N PHE A 121 13.64 7.65 -35.12
CA PHE A 121 13.25 6.53 -34.25
C PHE A 121 13.76 5.18 -34.74
N TYR A 122 14.04 4.31 -33.78
CA TYR A 122 14.15 2.87 -34.03
C TYR A 122 12.77 2.24 -34.15
N SER A 123 12.66 1.19 -34.95
CA SER A 123 11.45 0.40 -35.15
C SER A 123 11.63 -0.99 -34.55
N ILE A 124 10.90 -1.30 -33.47
CA ILE A 124 10.98 -2.58 -32.74
C ILE A 124 9.69 -3.37 -32.99
N LEU A 125 9.82 -4.52 -33.64
CA LEU A 125 8.71 -5.44 -33.89
C LEU A 125 8.61 -6.51 -32.80
N GLY A 126 7.52 -6.52 -32.03
CA GLY A 126 7.17 -7.69 -31.22
C GLY A 126 6.60 -8.78 -32.13
N LEU A 127 7.14 -10.00 -32.05
CA LEU A 127 6.57 -11.17 -32.72
C LEU A 127 5.34 -11.64 -31.95
N ILE A 128 4.25 -10.89 -32.11
CA ILE A 128 2.95 -11.07 -31.47
C ILE A 128 1.83 -10.64 -32.43
N ARG A 129 0.69 -11.31 -32.36
CA ARG A 129 -0.50 -11.02 -33.17
C ARG A 129 -1.52 -10.19 -32.37
N SER A 130 -2.49 -9.55 -33.06
CA SER A 130 -3.40 -8.54 -32.49
C SER A 130 -4.13 -8.98 -31.21
N GLY A 131 -4.54 -10.25 -31.12
CA GLY A 131 -5.34 -10.76 -30.01
C GLY A 131 -4.53 -11.26 -28.81
N ASN A 132 -3.23 -11.48 -28.96
CA ASN A 132 -2.44 -12.18 -27.95
C ASN A 132 -1.83 -11.21 -26.93
N LEU A 133 -1.47 -11.75 -25.75
CA LEU A 133 -0.76 -11.00 -24.71
C LEU A 133 0.75 -11.17 -24.87
N ALA A 134 1.49 -10.11 -24.58
CA ALA A 134 2.95 -10.18 -24.55
C ALA A 134 3.41 -10.95 -23.32
N SER A 135 4.32 -11.90 -23.52
CA SER A 135 4.97 -12.60 -22.41
C SER A 135 5.84 -11.65 -21.61
N GLU A 136 6.08 -12.01 -20.35
CA GLU A 136 7.05 -11.29 -19.52
C GLU A 136 8.45 -11.28 -20.15
N ALA A 137 8.87 -12.38 -20.79
CA ALA A 137 10.16 -12.49 -21.45
C ALA A 137 10.30 -11.48 -22.60
N MET A 138 9.27 -11.33 -23.45
CA MET A 138 9.25 -10.33 -24.52
C MET A 138 9.37 -8.92 -23.96
N LEU A 139 8.55 -8.59 -22.95
CA LEU A 139 8.52 -7.25 -22.37
C LEU A 139 9.86 -6.87 -21.70
N ARG A 140 10.49 -7.83 -21.00
CA ARG A 140 11.84 -7.65 -20.44
C ARG A 140 12.87 -7.44 -21.54
N SER A 141 12.82 -8.21 -22.61
CA SER A 141 13.76 -8.07 -23.72
C SER A 141 13.57 -6.76 -24.50
N ILE A 142 12.34 -6.28 -24.69
CA ILE A 142 12.08 -4.95 -25.25
C ILE A 142 12.66 -3.87 -24.33
N ARG A 143 12.44 -3.98 -23.02
CA ARG A 143 12.99 -3.04 -22.02
C ARG A 143 14.50 -3.00 -22.05
N ASP A 144 15.15 -4.16 -22.02
CA ASP A 144 16.60 -4.28 -22.02
C ASP A 144 17.18 -3.78 -23.35
N LEU A 145 16.51 -4.07 -24.47
CA LEU A 145 16.87 -3.52 -25.78
C LEU A 145 16.79 -1.98 -25.77
N ILE A 146 15.72 -1.38 -25.25
CA ILE A 146 15.61 0.09 -25.15
C ILE A 146 16.74 0.66 -24.29
N GLN A 147 17.08 0.00 -23.17
CA GLN A 147 18.21 0.42 -22.33
C GLN A 147 19.54 0.34 -23.09
N HIS A 148 19.76 -0.76 -23.82
CA HIS A 148 20.93 -0.94 -24.68
C HIS A 148 21.01 0.16 -25.75
N LEU A 149 19.89 0.44 -26.44
CA LEU A 149 19.82 1.48 -27.45
C LEU A 149 20.12 2.87 -26.88
N ARG A 150 19.69 3.17 -25.66
CA ARG A 150 19.97 4.46 -24.99
C ARG A 150 21.42 4.63 -24.54
N SER A 151 22.11 3.55 -24.18
CA SER A 151 23.38 3.65 -23.43
C SER A 151 24.60 3.04 -24.11
N LEU A 152 24.42 2.07 -25.00
CA LEU A 152 25.51 1.25 -25.54
C LEU A 152 25.50 1.14 -27.08
N SER A 153 24.49 1.69 -27.75
CA SER A 153 24.44 1.69 -29.21
C SER A 153 25.33 2.77 -29.82
N THR A 154 25.74 2.57 -31.08
CA THR A 154 26.49 3.55 -31.86
C THR A 154 25.68 4.81 -32.20
N ARG A 155 24.35 4.72 -32.14
CA ARG A 155 23.42 5.84 -32.34
C ARG A 155 22.38 5.86 -31.21
N PRO A 156 22.71 6.53 -30.08
CA PRO A 156 21.88 6.48 -28.87
C PRO A 156 20.42 6.88 -29.12
N ALA A 157 19.49 6.04 -28.68
CA ALA A 157 18.06 6.33 -28.74
C ALA A 157 17.64 7.36 -27.68
N GLY A 158 16.63 8.17 -28.01
CA GLY A 158 16.03 9.12 -27.08
C GLY A 158 15.07 8.50 -26.04
N GLY A 159 14.42 9.37 -25.28
CA GLY A 159 13.50 8.99 -24.20
C GLY A 159 12.11 8.55 -24.65
N LYS A 160 11.68 8.83 -25.89
CA LYS A 160 10.32 8.53 -26.33
C LYS A 160 10.13 7.04 -26.60
N ILE A 161 8.93 6.55 -26.31
CA ILE A 161 8.42 5.23 -26.67
C ILE A 161 7.03 5.48 -27.21
N LEU A 162 6.75 5.14 -28.47
CA LEU A 162 5.48 5.45 -29.12
C LEU A 162 4.87 4.20 -29.74
N PRO A 163 3.52 4.05 -29.73
CA PRO A 163 2.88 3.05 -30.56
C PRO A 163 2.93 3.49 -32.02
N HIS A 164 2.92 2.56 -32.97
CA HIS A 164 2.81 2.92 -34.38
C HIS A 164 1.56 3.78 -34.67
N SER A 165 0.44 3.49 -34.00
CA SER A 165 -0.82 4.26 -34.04
C SER A 165 -0.73 5.71 -33.56
N PHE A 166 0.39 6.16 -33.00
CA PHE A 166 0.52 7.55 -32.57
C PHE A 166 0.38 8.51 -33.77
N GLY A 167 -0.76 9.18 -33.90
CA GLY A 167 -1.06 10.06 -35.03
C GLY A 167 -1.37 9.34 -36.35
N TRP A 168 -1.68 8.04 -36.31
CA TRP A 168 -2.01 7.20 -37.47
C TRP A 168 -3.20 6.29 -37.17
N ASP A 169 -4.12 6.14 -38.11
CA ASP A 169 -5.27 5.24 -38.00
C ASP A 169 -4.84 3.80 -38.34
N THR A 170 -4.29 3.11 -37.35
CA THR A 170 -3.84 1.71 -37.46
C THR A 170 -4.00 0.99 -36.14
N ASP A 171 -4.29 -0.32 -36.20
CA ASP A 171 -4.33 -1.20 -35.03
C ASP A 171 -2.94 -1.48 -34.45
N CYS A 172 -1.85 -1.14 -35.14
CA CYS A 172 -0.49 -1.39 -34.68
C CYS A 172 -0.14 -0.53 -33.45
N PRO A 173 0.36 -1.10 -32.33
CA PRO A 173 0.94 -2.44 -32.19
C PRO A 173 0.05 -3.48 -31.47
N GLY A 174 -1.26 -3.43 -31.65
CA GLY A 174 -2.21 -4.32 -31.00
C GLY A 174 -2.15 -4.19 -29.47
N ASN A 175 -2.20 -5.31 -28.75
CA ASN A 175 -2.12 -5.30 -27.30
C ASN A 175 -0.79 -4.77 -26.73
N LEU A 176 0.27 -4.57 -27.53
CA LEU A 176 1.48 -3.88 -27.06
C LEU A 176 1.25 -2.37 -26.85
N HIS A 177 0.12 -1.82 -27.30
CA HIS A 177 -0.22 -0.40 -27.18
C HIS A 177 -0.17 0.07 -25.72
N MET A 178 -0.62 -0.77 -24.77
CA MET A 178 -0.58 -0.44 -23.34
C MET A 178 0.85 -0.30 -22.77
N TYR A 179 1.86 -0.72 -23.51
CA TYR A 179 3.27 -0.59 -23.12
C TYR A 179 4.02 0.46 -23.93
N ALA A 180 3.54 0.82 -25.12
CA ALA A 180 4.24 1.71 -26.04
C ALA A 180 4.14 3.20 -25.63
N ARG A 181 4.53 3.54 -24.40
CA ARG A 181 4.54 4.90 -23.86
C ARG A 181 5.66 5.07 -22.83
N PRO A 182 6.17 6.29 -22.61
CA PRO A 182 7.08 6.56 -21.49
C PRO A 182 6.45 6.17 -20.15
N GLY A 183 7.28 5.70 -19.21
CA GLY A 183 6.86 5.28 -17.87
C GLY A 183 6.09 3.95 -17.80
N SER A 184 5.97 3.21 -18.91
CA SER A 184 5.43 1.85 -18.90
C SER A 184 6.47 0.83 -18.40
N THR A 185 6.06 -0.43 -18.26
CA THR A 185 6.97 -1.52 -17.82
C THR A 185 8.16 -1.73 -18.78
N ILE A 186 8.01 -1.40 -20.06
CA ILE A 186 9.09 -1.50 -21.05
C ILE A 186 10.01 -0.28 -21.05
N ASP A 187 9.70 0.78 -20.31
CA ASP A 187 10.57 1.95 -20.18
C ASP A 187 11.62 1.72 -19.09
N PRO A 188 12.92 1.61 -19.43
CA PRO A 188 13.95 1.37 -18.44
C PRO A 188 14.14 2.51 -17.43
N SER A 189 13.54 3.68 -17.65
CA SER A 189 13.60 4.83 -16.74
C SER A 189 12.77 4.67 -15.45
N VAL A 190 11.83 3.72 -15.42
CA VAL A 190 10.98 3.45 -14.25
C VAL A 190 11.22 2.03 -13.71
N PRO A 191 10.94 1.73 -12.43
CA PRO A 191 11.02 0.37 -11.90
C PRO A 191 10.14 -0.61 -12.68
N TRP A 192 10.60 -1.86 -12.82
CA TRP A 192 9.81 -2.93 -13.43
C TRP A 192 8.54 -3.21 -12.60
N ARG A 193 7.36 -3.14 -13.24
CA ARG A 193 6.05 -3.33 -12.59
C ARG A 193 5.37 -4.65 -12.94
N GLY A 194 6.00 -5.49 -13.77
CA GLY A 194 5.36 -6.68 -14.34
C GLY A 194 4.46 -6.36 -15.54
N PRO A 195 3.80 -7.37 -16.13
CA PRO A 195 2.82 -7.18 -17.19
C PRO A 195 1.56 -6.44 -16.67
N ALA A 196 0.94 -5.65 -17.54
CA ALA A 196 -0.35 -5.00 -17.33
C ALA A 196 -1.49 -5.88 -17.86
N ASP A 197 -2.71 -5.67 -17.34
CA ASP A 197 -3.91 -6.39 -17.76
C ASP A 197 -4.63 -5.64 -18.89
N ILE A 198 -4.88 -6.35 -20.01
CA ILE A 198 -5.50 -5.75 -21.19
C ILE A 198 -6.96 -5.36 -20.97
N TYR A 199 -7.70 -6.09 -20.14
CA TYR A 199 -9.10 -5.81 -19.87
C TYR A 199 -9.23 -4.63 -18.93
N VAL A 200 -8.35 -4.51 -17.92
CA VAL A 200 -8.24 -3.29 -17.12
C VAL A 200 -7.89 -2.09 -18.00
N TYR A 201 -6.95 -2.25 -18.95
CA TYR A 201 -6.59 -1.17 -19.89
C TYR A 201 -7.79 -0.73 -20.74
N ARG A 202 -8.53 -1.69 -21.31
CA ARG A 202 -9.75 -1.42 -22.08
C ARG A 202 -10.82 -0.74 -21.25
N THR A 203 -11.00 -1.16 -20.00
CA THR A 203 -11.92 -0.52 -19.05
C THR A 203 -11.53 0.94 -18.78
N GLN A 204 -10.24 1.23 -18.55
CA GLN A 204 -9.74 2.59 -18.32
C GLN A 204 -9.98 3.49 -19.53
N LYS A 205 -9.66 3.00 -20.74
CA LYS A 205 -9.96 3.72 -21.99
C LYS A 205 -11.45 4.02 -22.11
N TRP A 206 -12.27 2.99 -22.00
CA TRP A 206 -13.72 3.11 -22.18
C TRP A 206 -14.36 4.07 -21.18
N VAL A 207 -14.02 3.96 -19.88
CA VAL A 207 -14.63 4.81 -18.85
C VAL A 207 -14.23 6.28 -19.04
N ASN A 208 -12.98 6.56 -19.44
CA ASN A 208 -12.55 7.90 -19.78
C ASN A 208 -13.29 8.44 -21.01
N GLU A 209 -13.28 7.71 -22.12
CA GLU A 209 -13.93 8.11 -23.37
C GLU A 209 -15.44 8.32 -23.20
N THR A 210 -16.08 7.58 -22.30
CA THR A 210 -17.55 7.65 -22.09
C THR A 210 -17.97 8.79 -21.18
N TYR A 211 -17.16 9.12 -20.15
CA TYR A 211 -17.58 10.03 -19.08
C TYR A 211 -16.70 11.27 -18.91
N ASP A 212 -15.73 11.54 -19.80
CA ASP A 212 -14.86 12.73 -19.75
C ASP A 212 -15.63 14.07 -19.68
N THR A 213 -16.83 14.13 -20.26
CA THR A 213 -17.73 15.28 -20.24
C THR A 213 -18.74 15.27 -19.09
N ALA A 214 -18.80 14.20 -18.28
CA ALA A 214 -19.71 14.12 -17.14
C ALA A 214 -19.26 15.06 -16.01
N SER A 215 -20.21 15.82 -15.45
CA SER A 215 -19.92 16.78 -14.38
C SER A 215 -19.25 16.10 -13.18
N GLY A 216 -18.08 16.60 -12.79
CA GLY A 216 -17.27 16.10 -11.67
C GLY A 216 -16.36 14.91 -11.99
N TYR A 217 -16.47 14.30 -13.18
CA TYR A 217 -15.65 13.13 -13.56
C TYR A 217 -14.16 13.46 -13.62
N ILE A 218 -13.32 12.53 -13.16
CA ILE A 218 -11.86 12.65 -13.19
C ILE A 218 -11.28 11.47 -13.97
N VAL A 219 -10.54 11.80 -15.03
CA VAL A 219 -9.86 10.85 -15.92
C VAL A 219 -8.84 10.02 -15.14
N CYS A 220 -8.89 8.69 -15.27
CA CYS A 220 -7.90 7.79 -14.71
C CYS A 220 -6.76 7.50 -15.71
N SER A 221 -5.60 7.08 -15.21
CA SER A 221 -4.49 6.70 -16.08
C SER A 221 -4.77 5.39 -16.82
N GLU A 222 -4.67 5.41 -18.15
CA GLU A 222 -4.88 4.25 -19.02
C GLU A 222 -3.60 3.40 -19.09
N THR A 223 -3.41 2.53 -18.11
CA THR A 223 -2.15 1.79 -17.93
C THR A 223 -2.27 0.28 -17.95
N GLY A 224 -3.47 -0.26 -17.78
CA GLY A 224 -3.73 -1.68 -17.56
C GLY A 224 -3.40 -2.16 -16.14
N TYR A 225 -2.94 -1.26 -15.25
CA TYR A 225 -2.82 -1.55 -13.83
C TYR A 225 -4.07 -1.06 -13.09
N THR A 226 -4.60 -1.92 -12.22
CA THR A 226 -5.67 -1.54 -11.29
C THR A 226 -5.14 -0.60 -10.20
N GLY A 227 -6.03 0.12 -9.52
CA GLY A 227 -5.68 1.07 -8.45
C GLY A 227 -6.82 2.04 -8.13
N TRP A 228 -6.61 2.90 -7.14
CA TRP A 228 -7.59 3.93 -6.73
C TRP A 228 -8.13 4.75 -7.91
N PRO A 229 -7.31 5.29 -8.83
CA PRO A 229 -7.84 6.06 -9.96
C PRO A 229 -8.85 5.26 -10.80
N THR A 230 -8.59 3.97 -11.05
CA THR A 230 -9.45 3.10 -11.85
C THR A 230 -10.79 2.83 -11.16
N VAL A 231 -10.78 2.41 -9.88
CA VAL A 231 -12.03 2.09 -9.17
C VAL A 231 -12.85 3.35 -8.85
N LEU A 232 -12.20 4.50 -8.66
CA LEU A 232 -12.88 5.78 -8.47
C LEU A 232 -13.48 6.32 -9.76
N SER A 233 -12.83 6.17 -10.92
CA SER A 233 -13.45 6.54 -12.19
C SER A 233 -14.64 5.63 -12.53
N LEU A 234 -14.56 4.32 -12.23
CA LEU A 234 -15.70 3.41 -12.31
C LEU A 234 -16.83 3.79 -11.35
N THR A 235 -16.50 4.27 -10.13
CA THR A 235 -17.49 4.81 -9.19
C THR A 235 -18.24 6.00 -9.79
N GLN A 236 -17.53 6.92 -10.45
CA GLN A 236 -18.13 8.09 -11.08
C GLN A 236 -18.98 7.72 -12.30
N GLY A 237 -18.52 6.78 -13.12
CA GLY A 237 -19.32 6.20 -14.20
C GLY A 237 -20.61 5.57 -13.68
N LEU A 238 -20.54 4.76 -12.61
CA LEU A 238 -21.72 4.18 -11.95
C LEU A 238 -22.68 5.26 -11.44
N GLN A 239 -22.15 6.30 -10.81
CA GLN A 239 -22.97 7.43 -10.34
C GLN A 239 -23.70 8.11 -11.50
N HIS A 240 -23.01 8.37 -12.61
CA HIS A 240 -23.60 8.98 -13.80
C HIS A 240 -24.75 8.13 -14.36
N GLU A 241 -24.52 6.82 -14.54
CA GLU A 241 -25.52 5.87 -15.04
C GLU A 241 -26.71 5.69 -14.09
N LEU A 242 -26.54 6.00 -12.80
CA LEU A 242 -27.60 6.01 -11.80
C LEU A 242 -28.27 7.39 -11.63
N GLY A 243 -27.92 8.37 -12.47
CA GLY A 243 -28.51 9.72 -12.47
C GLY A 243 -27.99 10.65 -11.36
N ILE A 244 -26.83 10.36 -10.77
CA ILE A 244 -26.19 11.20 -9.75
C ILE A 244 -25.27 12.21 -10.44
N SER A 245 -25.49 13.51 -10.18
CA SER A 245 -24.68 14.61 -10.71
C SER A 245 -24.59 15.77 -9.71
N PRO A 246 -23.43 16.42 -9.54
CA PRO A 246 -22.13 16.02 -10.08
C PRO A 246 -21.67 14.68 -9.49
N THR A 247 -20.86 13.94 -10.26
CA THR A 247 -20.21 12.72 -9.77
C THR A 247 -19.06 13.09 -8.83
N VAL A 248 -18.72 12.20 -7.90
CA VAL A 248 -17.65 12.37 -6.92
C VAL A 248 -16.88 11.06 -6.72
N GLN A 249 -15.60 11.15 -6.41
CA GLN A 249 -14.73 10.00 -6.11
C GLN A 249 -15.01 9.39 -4.71
N ASN A 250 -16.27 9.03 -4.44
CA ASN A 250 -16.69 8.38 -3.20
C ASN A 250 -17.96 7.55 -3.37
N PHE A 251 -17.93 6.30 -2.92
CA PHE A 251 -19.12 5.46 -2.82
C PHE A 251 -19.82 5.67 -1.46
N GLY A 252 -20.64 6.73 -1.38
CA GLY A 252 -21.37 7.11 -0.19
C GLY A 252 -22.80 6.54 -0.08
N PRO A 253 -23.56 6.93 0.96
CA PRO A 253 -24.95 6.47 1.16
C PRO A 253 -25.88 6.75 -0.03
N GLY A 254 -25.67 7.86 -0.75
CA GLY A 254 -26.43 8.19 -1.96
C GLY A 254 -26.25 7.16 -3.07
N THR A 255 -25.00 6.83 -3.41
CA THR A 255 -24.68 5.79 -4.41
C THR A 255 -25.18 4.42 -3.97
N PHE A 256 -25.01 4.08 -2.69
CA PHE A 256 -25.53 2.83 -2.13
C PHE A 256 -27.05 2.70 -2.29
N ASN A 257 -27.80 3.75 -1.94
CA ASN A 257 -29.25 3.76 -2.10
C ASN A 257 -29.68 3.72 -3.58
N ALA A 258 -28.94 4.35 -4.48
CA ALA A 258 -29.23 4.30 -5.90
C ALA A 258 -29.08 2.86 -6.47
N VAL A 259 -28.01 2.15 -6.11
CA VAL A 259 -27.84 0.73 -6.47
C VAL A 259 -28.95 -0.13 -5.84
N LYS A 260 -29.26 0.09 -4.56
CA LYS A 260 -30.34 -0.62 -3.85
C LYS A 260 -31.70 -0.42 -4.51
N ASN A 261 -32.05 0.81 -4.86
CA ASN A 261 -33.34 1.15 -5.47
C ASN A 261 -33.46 0.64 -6.91
N ARG A 262 -32.33 0.50 -7.63
CA ARG A 262 -32.31 -0.15 -8.93
C ARG A 262 -32.72 -1.62 -8.84
N GLY A 263 -32.21 -2.35 -7.84
CA GLY A 263 -32.69 -3.70 -7.49
C GLY A 263 -32.40 -4.80 -8.53
N LEU A 264 -31.56 -4.53 -9.54
CA LEU A 264 -31.18 -5.48 -10.59
C LEU A 264 -29.75 -6.00 -10.35
N LEU A 265 -29.58 -7.31 -10.55
CA LEU A 265 -28.25 -7.92 -10.68
C LEU A 265 -27.72 -7.71 -12.11
N PRO A 266 -26.41 -7.83 -12.36
CA PRO A 266 -25.83 -7.58 -13.68
C PRO A 266 -26.48 -8.39 -14.81
N GLY A 267 -26.72 -9.70 -14.63
CA GLY A 267 -27.36 -10.53 -15.65
C GLY A 267 -28.80 -10.17 -16.00
N GLU A 268 -29.41 -9.24 -15.27
CA GLU A 268 -30.78 -8.76 -15.46
C GLU A 268 -30.80 -7.28 -15.92
N ASP A 269 -29.64 -6.64 -15.93
CA ASP A 269 -29.48 -5.23 -16.18
C ASP A 269 -29.27 -4.97 -17.67
N GLY A 270 -30.28 -4.39 -18.33
CA GLY A 270 -30.22 -4.07 -19.76
C GLY A 270 -29.33 -2.86 -20.11
N ASN A 271 -28.73 -2.17 -19.13
CA ASN A 271 -27.85 -1.04 -19.40
C ASN A 271 -26.42 -1.54 -19.66
N ALA A 272 -26.01 -1.54 -20.92
CA ALA A 272 -24.69 -1.98 -21.34
C ALA A 272 -23.53 -1.20 -20.68
N ASN A 273 -23.72 0.07 -20.30
CA ASN A 273 -22.68 0.84 -19.58
C ASN A 273 -22.50 0.35 -18.15
N LEU A 274 -23.59 -0.03 -17.46
CA LEU A 274 -23.50 -0.67 -16.15
C LEU A 274 -22.83 -2.04 -16.24
N ILE A 275 -23.12 -2.82 -17.28
CA ILE A 275 -22.41 -4.10 -17.53
C ILE A 275 -20.91 -3.88 -17.71
N ARG A 276 -20.51 -2.88 -18.50
CA ARG A 276 -19.08 -2.49 -18.66
C ARG A 276 -18.43 -2.10 -17.35
N ILE A 277 -19.13 -1.37 -16.49
CA ILE A 277 -18.66 -1.01 -15.15
C ILE A 277 -18.47 -2.25 -14.29
N TYR A 278 -19.43 -3.18 -14.26
CA TYR A 278 -19.35 -4.38 -13.43
C TYR A 278 -18.25 -5.34 -13.90
N ASN A 279 -18.16 -5.60 -15.21
CA ASN A 279 -17.07 -6.38 -15.80
C ASN A 279 -15.71 -5.74 -15.52
N GLY A 280 -15.58 -4.42 -15.76
CA GLY A 280 -14.35 -3.69 -15.49
C GLY A 280 -13.94 -3.72 -14.02
N ALA A 281 -14.90 -3.65 -13.10
CA ALA A 281 -14.62 -3.76 -11.68
C ALA A 281 -14.21 -5.20 -11.27
N LEU A 282 -14.81 -6.24 -11.86
CA LEU A 282 -14.36 -7.63 -11.64
C LEU A 282 -12.91 -7.84 -12.08
N TRP A 283 -12.54 -7.34 -13.27
CA TRP A 283 -11.16 -7.33 -13.74
C TRP A 283 -10.22 -6.57 -12.79
N ALA A 284 -10.62 -5.38 -12.35
CA ALA A 284 -9.86 -4.58 -11.40
C ALA A 284 -9.65 -5.28 -10.04
N LYS A 285 -10.47 -6.27 -9.71
CA LYS A 285 -10.38 -7.14 -8.52
C LYS A 285 -9.72 -8.50 -8.79
N GLY A 286 -9.27 -8.76 -10.02
CA GLY A 286 -8.63 -10.01 -10.41
C GLY A 286 -9.59 -11.19 -10.62
N TYR A 287 -10.87 -10.93 -10.85
CA TYR A 287 -11.84 -11.95 -11.26
C TYR A 287 -11.97 -11.96 -12.79
N TRP A 288 -11.96 -13.16 -13.36
CA TRP A 288 -12.02 -13.37 -14.81
C TRP A 288 -13.45 -13.17 -15.32
N ALA A 289 -13.75 -11.97 -15.83
CA ALA A 289 -15.07 -11.63 -16.37
C ALA A 289 -15.10 -11.78 -17.90
N SER A 290 -16.21 -11.38 -18.53
CA SER A 290 -16.33 -11.35 -19.99
C SER A 290 -15.19 -10.56 -20.66
N THR A 291 -14.70 -11.09 -21.78
CA THR A 291 -13.70 -10.44 -22.63
C THR A 291 -14.28 -9.31 -23.48
N ASP A 292 -15.60 -9.32 -23.70
CA ASP A 292 -16.36 -8.17 -24.18
C ASP A 292 -16.97 -7.46 -22.96
N LEU A 293 -16.52 -6.23 -22.71
CA LEU A 293 -16.97 -5.46 -21.56
C LEU A 293 -18.48 -5.21 -21.58
N GLY A 294 -19.12 -5.14 -22.76
CA GLY A 294 -20.55 -4.84 -22.91
C GLY A 294 -21.48 -6.00 -22.57
N ASP A 295 -20.96 -7.23 -22.50
CA ASP A 295 -21.75 -8.44 -22.36
C ASP A 295 -21.57 -9.09 -20.99
N TRP A 296 -22.68 -9.53 -20.40
CA TRP A 296 -22.66 -10.36 -19.18
C TRP A 296 -22.73 -11.84 -19.58
N THR A 297 -21.56 -12.48 -19.69
CA THR A 297 -21.43 -13.87 -20.13
C THR A 297 -21.39 -14.84 -18.94
N GLY A 298 -21.27 -16.15 -19.21
CA GLY A 298 -21.03 -17.16 -18.19
C GLY A 298 -19.78 -16.89 -17.36
N ASP A 299 -18.71 -16.37 -17.99
CA ASP A 299 -17.47 -15.99 -17.29
C ASP A 299 -17.73 -14.90 -16.24
N SER A 300 -18.52 -13.87 -16.57
CA SER A 300 -18.91 -12.82 -15.63
C SER A 300 -19.77 -13.35 -14.48
N GLU A 301 -20.70 -14.26 -14.76
CA GLU A 301 -21.54 -14.89 -13.73
C GLU A 301 -20.70 -15.78 -12.80
N ASP A 302 -19.76 -16.56 -13.33
CA ASP A 302 -18.84 -17.39 -12.56
C ASP A 302 -17.87 -16.52 -11.73
N ALA A 303 -17.36 -15.42 -12.28
CA ALA A 303 -16.57 -14.43 -11.55
C ALA A 303 -17.34 -13.82 -10.38
N LEU A 304 -18.62 -13.48 -10.59
CA LEU A 304 -19.48 -12.97 -9.54
C LEU A 304 -19.72 -14.03 -8.45
N ALA A 305 -19.95 -15.30 -8.85
CA ALA A 305 -20.09 -16.41 -7.90
C ALA A 305 -18.82 -16.63 -7.07
N GLN A 306 -17.64 -16.59 -7.71
CA GLN A 306 -16.34 -16.66 -7.05
C GLN A 306 -16.14 -15.51 -6.06
N LEU A 307 -16.48 -14.27 -6.46
CA LEU A 307 -16.40 -13.11 -5.58
C LEU A 307 -17.27 -13.31 -4.33
N TYR A 308 -18.53 -13.73 -4.48
CA TYR A 308 -19.39 -13.99 -3.32
C TYR A 308 -18.78 -15.05 -2.39
N GLY A 309 -18.27 -16.16 -2.95
CA GLY A 309 -17.59 -17.20 -2.17
C GLY A 309 -16.36 -16.69 -1.43
N ASP A 310 -15.53 -15.89 -2.11
CA ASP A 310 -14.31 -15.29 -1.55
C ASP A 310 -14.62 -14.29 -0.42
N VAL A 311 -15.72 -13.53 -0.54
CA VAL A 311 -16.22 -12.63 0.50
C VAL A 311 -16.83 -13.39 1.69
N GLY A 312 -17.24 -14.65 1.49
CA GLY A 312 -17.93 -15.48 2.48
C GLY A 312 -19.46 -15.40 2.41
N LEU A 313 -20.03 -14.94 1.30
CA LEU A 313 -21.46 -14.75 1.12
C LEU A 313 -22.12 -15.95 0.41
N PRO A 314 -23.40 -16.25 0.71
CA PRO A 314 -24.14 -17.27 -0.02
C PRO A 314 -24.46 -16.81 -1.46
N TYR A 315 -24.33 -17.72 -2.43
CA TYR A 315 -24.65 -17.44 -3.83
C TYR A 315 -25.96 -18.07 -4.32
N ALA A 316 -26.39 -19.18 -3.72
CA ALA A 316 -27.52 -19.96 -4.25
C ALA A 316 -28.87 -19.24 -4.13
N ASP A 317 -29.07 -18.42 -3.09
CA ASP A 317 -30.32 -17.71 -2.85
C ASP A 317 -30.34 -16.37 -3.61
N LEU A 318 -31.19 -16.28 -4.63
CA LEU A 318 -31.34 -15.07 -5.45
C LEU A 318 -31.81 -13.85 -4.65
N GLY A 319 -32.70 -14.04 -3.68
CA GLY A 319 -33.22 -12.96 -2.83
C GLY A 319 -32.12 -12.36 -1.95
N GLN A 320 -31.30 -13.22 -1.35
CA GLN A 320 -30.13 -12.79 -0.57
C GLN A 320 -29.07 -12.13 -1.46
N ARG A 321 -28.80 -12.67 -2.65
CA ARG A 321 -27.88 -12.04 -3.62
C ARG A 321 -28.31 -10.61 -3.94
N ARG A 322 -29.59 -10.39 -4.26
CA ARG A 322 -30.15 -9.05 -4.52
C ARG A 322 -30.04 -8.13 -3.31
N ALA A 323 -30.35 -8.62 -2.12
CA ALA A 323 -30.25 -7.83 -0.89
C ALA A 323 -28.81 -7.39 -0.60
N LEU A 324 -27.83 -8.24 -0.91
CA LEU A 324 -26.39 -8.00 -0.71
C LEU A 324 -25.74 -7.20 -1.84
N TRP A 325 -26.39 -7.09 -3.00
CA TRP A 325 -25.81 -6.48 -4.19
C TRP A 325 -25.26 -5.05 -3.96
N PRO A 326 -25.95 -4.13 -3.25
CA PRO A 326 -25.39 -2.80 -2.96
C PRO A 326 -24.09 -2.83 -2.16
N HIS A 327 -23.92 -3.83 -1.28
CA HIS A 327 -22.67 -4.03 -0.54
C HIS A 327 -21.56 -4.57 -1.45
N VAL A 328 -21.89 -5.51 -2.34
CA VAL A 328 -20.93 -6.08 -3.30
C VAL A 328 -20.47 -5.03 -4.32
N VAL A 329 -21.37 -4.20 -4.85
CA VAL A 329 -20.99 -3.10 -5.74
C VAL A 329 -20.10 -2.09 -5.01
N ARG A 330 -20.43 -1.72 -3.77
CA ARG A 330 -19.56 -0.83 -2.99
C ARG A 330 -18.15 -1.40 -2.83
N ALA A 331 -18.04 -2.70 -2.55
CA ALA A 331 -16.77 -3.42 -2.44
C ALA A 331 -15.98 -3.47 -3.77
N LEU A 332 -16.68 -3.70 -4.89
CA LEU A 332 -16.12 -3.66 -6.24
C LEU A 332 -15.53 -2.27 -6.59
N MET A 333 -16.16 -1.20 -6.09
CA MET A 333 -15.78 0.20 -6.34
C MET A 333 -14.75 0.78 -5.35
N ARG A 334 -14.16 -0.06 -4.49
CA ARG A 334 -13.09 0.30 -3.53
C ARG A 334 -11.82 -0.50 -3.83
N MET A 335 -10.79 -0.40 -3.00
CA MET A 335 -9.58 -1.24 -3.10
C MET A 335 -9.65 -2.55 -2.31
N ASP A 336 -10.79 -2.84 -1.65
CA ASP A 336 -11.02 -4.04 -0.84
C ASP A 336 -10.67 -5.33 -1.62
N GLN A 337 -9.78 -6.17 -1.08
CA GLN A 337 -9.38 -7.44 -1.70
C GLN A 337 -10.07 -8.62 -1.01
N PHE A 338 -10.57 -9.59 -1.78
CA PHE A 338 -11.32 -10.75 -1.24
C PHE A 338 -10.60 -12.09 -1.45
N ARG A 339 -9.48 -12.05 -2.18
CA ARG A 339 -8.51 -13.13 -2.26
C ARG A 339 -7.35 -12.82 -1.35
N LYS A 340 -6.78 -13.88 -0.76
CA LYS A 340 -5.61 -13.75 0.11
C LYS A 340 -4.47 -13.09 -0.66
N VAL A 341 -3.97 -11.98 -0.14
CA VAL A 341 -2.81 -11.30 -0.73
C VAL A 341 -1.52 -11.99 -0.30
N GLN A 342 -0.41 -11.69 -0.97
CA GLN A 342 0.90 -12.16 -0.52
C GLN A 342 1.17 -11.68 0.91
N GLY A 343 1.55 -12.61 1.80
CA GLY A 343 1.76 -12.31 3.22
C GLY A 343 0.48 -12.30 4.06
N GLY A 344 -0.70 -12.44 3.46
CA GLY A 344 -1.96 -12.63 4.18
C GLY A 344 -2.04 -14.00 4.86
N ASP A 345 -2.89 -14.09 5.88
CA ASP A 345 -3.09 -15.28 6.72
C ASP A 345 -4.48 -15.92 6.49
N ASP A 346 -4.51 -17.24 6.33
CA ASP A 346 -5.75 -18.00 6.04
C ASP A 346 -6.74 -18.01 7.23
N VAL A 347 -6.23 -17.91 8.46
CA VAL A 347 -7.07 -17.81 9.67
C VAL A 347 -7.70 -16.43 9.75
N ILE A 348 -6.93 -15.37 9.48
CA ILE A 348 -7.46 -14.00 9.37
C ILE A 348 -8.54 -13.95 8.28
N ARG A 349 -8.27 -14.55 7.11
CA ARG A 349 -9.24 -14.63 6.02
C ARG A 349 -10.54 -15.33 6.44
N SER A 350 -10.44 -16.44 7.17
CA SER A 350 -11.62 -17.16 7.68
C SER A 350 -12.43 -16.30 8.67
N ILE A 351 -11.77 -15.49 9.50
CA ILE A 351 -12.45 -14.55 10.41
C ILE A 351 -13.14 -13.44 9.61
N GLN A 352 -12.47 -12.85 8.62
CA GLN A 352 -13.03 -11.83 7.73
C GLN A 352 -14.30 -12.33 7.02
N GLN A 353 -14.25 -13.54 6.45
CA GLN A 353 -15.40 -14.17 5.79
C GLN A 353 -16.56 -14.40 6.76
N ARG A 354 -16.28 -14.83 8.00
CA ARG A 354 -17.31 -14.97 9.05
C ARG A 354 -17.91 -13.62 9.43
N LEU A 355 -17.11 -12.56 9.49
CA LEU A 355 -17.63 -11.21 9.77
C LEU A 355 -18.66 -10.79 8.70
N ASN A 356 -18.34 -11.00 7.43
CA ASN A 356 -19.23 -10.72 6.32
C ASN A 356 -20.50 -11.59 6.33
N SER A 357 -20.33 -12.92 6.43
CA SER A 357 -21.46 -13.87 6.35
C SER A 357 -22.44 -13.70 7.51
N ARG A 358 -21.94 -13.46 8.72
CA ARG A 358 -22.78 -13.33 9.91
C ARG A 358 -23.36 -11.93 10.03
N TYR A 359 -22.52 -10.89 10.05
CA TYR A 359 -22.96 -9.57 10.50
C TYR A 359 -23.44 -8.65 9.38
N VAL A 360 -22.95 -8.85 8.15
CA VAL A 360 -23.47 -8.15 6.97
C VAL A 360 -24.64 -8.92 6.38
N ALA A 361 -24.49 -10.21 6.08
CA ALA A 361 -25.53 -10.97 5.37
C ALA A 361 -26.66 -11.49 6.24
N SER A 362 -26.35 -12.16 7.36
CA SER A 362 -27.39 -12.77 8.20
C SER A 362 -28.06 -11.79 9.16
N VAL A 363 -27.27 -11.00 9.89
CA VAL A 363 -27.77 -10.03 10.87
C VAL A 363 -28.22 -8.72 10.21
N GLY A 364 -27.48 -8.26 9.20
CA GLY A 364 -27.76 -7.00 8.52
C GLY A 364 -27.50 -5.76 9.39
N ILE A 365 -26.32 -5.68 10.03
CA ILE A 365 -25.94 -4.48 10.80
C ILE A 365 -25.92 -3.25 9.86
N PRO A 366 -26.78 -2.23 10.06
CA PRO A 366 -26.95 -1.15 9.08
C PRO A 366 -25.66 -0.35 8.80
N ALA A 367 -24.83 -0.15 9.82
CA ALA A 367 -23.57 0.58 9.71
C ALA A 367 -22.41 -0.25 9.11
N MET A 368 -22.57 -1.57 8.97
CA MET A 368 -21.48 -2.46 8.58
C MET A 368 -21.46 -2.71 7.07
N GLY A 369 -20.34 -2.38 6.44
CA GLY A 369 -20.01 -2.81 5.08
C GLY A 369 -19.29 -4.16 5.07
N LEU A 370 -19.05 -4.71 3.88
CA LEU A 370 -18.17 -5.86 3.74
C LEU A 370 -16.75 -5.45 4.13
N VAL A 371 -16.10 -6.26 4.95
CA VAL A 371 -14.66 -6.14 5.23
C VAL A 371 -13.89 -6.93 4.17
N PRO A 372 -12.66 -6.53 3.79
CA PRO A 372 -11.83 -7.31 2.87
C PRO A 372 -11.58 -8.72 3.41
N CYS A 373 -11.37 -9.68 2.50
CA CYS A 373 -11.04 -11.08 2.80
C CYS A 373 -9.63 -11.45 2.30
N ASP A 374 -8.69 -10.53 2.49
CA ASP A 374 -7.31 -10.57 2.01
C ASP A 374 -6.32 -11.28 2.96
N GLY A 375 -6.79 -11.68 4.14
CA GLY A 375 -5.94 -12.27 5.18
C GLY A 375 -5.09 -11.24 5.96
N VAL A 376 -5.37 -9.95 5.84
CA VAL A 376 -4.69 -8.87 6.58
C VAL A 376 -5.63 -8.23 7.60
N TYR A 377 -5.17 -8.04 8.83
CA TYR A 377 -5.95 -7.32 9.85
C TYR A 377 -5.89 -5.81 9.62
N SER A 378 -6.74 -5.30 8.73
CA SER A 378 -6.80 -3.89 8.38
C SER A 378 -7.77 -3.09 9.28
N ARG A 379 -7.75 -1.76 9.13
CA ARG A 379 -8.71 -0.85 9.76
C ARG A 379 -10.17 -1.26 9.56
N ASP A 380 -10.55 -1.64 8.34
CA ASP A 380 -11.93 -2.01 8.02
C ASP A 380 -12.33 -3.30 8.77
N VAL A 381 -11.39 -4.24 8.93
CA VAL A 381 -11.59 -5.47 9.72
C VAL A 381 -11.71 -5.16 11.21
N GLN A 382 -10.89 -4.25 11.75
CA GLN A 382 -10.99 -3.77 13.14
C GLN A 382 -12.34 -3.11 13.43
N GLN A 383 -12.84 -2.29 12.51
CA GLN A 383 -14.16 -1.66 12.63
C GLN A 383 -15.29 -2.70 12.56
N GLY A 384 -15.22 -3.64 11.62
CA GLY A 384 -16.17 -4.76 11.52
C GLY A 384 -16.18 -5.65 12.77
N LEU A 385 -15.00 -5.96 13.33
CA LEU A 385 -14.86 -6.68 14.60
C LEU A 385 -15.55 -5.92 15.75
N MET A 386 -15.35 -4.60 15.84
CA MET A 386 -15.99 -3.78 16.88
C MET A 386 -17.51 -3.80 16.74
N MET A 387 -18.05 -3.63 15.53
CA MET A 387 -19.50 -3.68 15.29
C MET A 387 -20.10 -5.05 15.62
N ALA A 388 -19.40 -6.13 15.28
CA ALA A 388 -19.78 -7.49 15.65
C ALA A 388 -19.83 -7.68 17.18
N ILE A 389 -18.82 -7.19 17.91
CA ILE A 389 -18.80 -7.23 19.38
C ILE A 389 -19.93 -6.39 19.98
N GLN A 390 -20.20 -5.20 19.43
CA GLN A 390 -21.33 -4.37 19.87
C GLN A 390 -22.66 -5.12 19.74
N TYR A 391 -22.89 -5.81 18.61
CA TYR A 391 -24.07 -6.67 18.43
C TYR A 391 -24.12 -7.80 19.45
N GLU A 392 -23.04 -8.58 19.54
CA GLU A 392 -22.98 -9.77 20.42
C GLU A 392 -23.06 -9.41 21.91
N THR A 393 -22.71 -8.18 22.28
CA THR A 393 -22.86 -7.68 23.65
C THR A 393 -24.24 -7.07 23.95
N GLY A 394 -25.13 -6.99 22.95
CA GLY A 394 -26.53 -6.60 23.12
C GLY A 394 -26.86 -5.15 22.78
N ILE A 395 -25.96 -4.42 22.10
CA ILE A 395 -26.26 -3.08 21.59
C ILE A 395 -27.25 -3.20 20.42
N ALA A 396 -28.33 -2.41 20.46
CA ALA A 396 -29.35 -2.41 19.42
C ALA A 396 -28.76 -2.07 18.04
N LEU A 397 -29.23 -2.73 16.98
CA LEU A 397 -28.70 -2.60 15.61
C LEU A 397 -28.58 -1.15 15.13
N SER A 398 -29.55 -0.30 15.44
CA SER A 398 -29.56 1.13 15.07
C SER A 398 -28.54 1.98 15.82
N SER A 399 -27.96 1.45 16.90
CA SER A 399 -26.96 2.13 17.74
C SER A 399 -25.54 1.59 17.53
N ILE A 400 -25.37 0.55 16.70
CA ILE A 400 -24.06 0.00 16.35
C ILE A 400 -23.36 0.95 15.38
N ASN A 401 -22.10 1.27 15.67
CA ASN A 401 -21.32 2.26 14.93
C ASN A 401 -19.81 1.96 14.87
N GLY A 402 -19.35 0.88 15.53
CA GLY A 402 -17.93 0.52 15.57
C GLY A 402 -17.06 1.45 16.43
N TYR A 403 -17.66 2.37 17.20
CA TYR A 403 -16.93 3.27 18.10
C TYR A 403 -16.79 2.67 19.50
N PHE A 404 -15.58 2.70 20.07
CA PHE A 404 -15.30 2.26 21.44
C PHE A 404 -15.72 3.31 22.49
N GLY A 405 -16.98 3.73 22.44
CA GLY A 405 -17.55 4.75 23.33
C GLY A 405 -18.14 4.18 24.62
N PRO A 406 -18.74 5.04 25.47
CA PRO A 406 -19.31 4.64 26.76
C PRO A 406 -20.29 3.46 26.70
N GLY A 407 -21.11 3.37 25.65
CA GLY A 407 -22.03 2.24 25.46
C GLY A 407 -21.30 0.91 25.25
N THR A 408 -20.26 0.89 24.41
CA THR A 408 -19.41 -0.30 24.21
C THR A 408 -18.63 -0.65 25.47
N GLN A 409 -18.09 0.34 26.16
CA GLN A 409 -17.39 0.13 27.42
C GLN A 409 -18.30 -0.49 28.48
N ALA A 410 -19.53 0.01 28.63
CA ALA A 410 -20.52 -0.56 29.56
C ALA A 410 -20.91 -1.99 29.17
N ALA A 411 -21.13 -2.26 27.88
CA ALA A 411 -21.46 -3.59 27.38
C ALA A 411 -20.33 -4.61 27.64
N LEU A 412 -19.07 -4.18 27.50
CA LEU A 412 -17.89 -4.99 27.78
C LEU A 412 -17.64 -5.20 29.28
N LYS A 413 -17.90 -4.21 30.12
CA LYS A 413 -17.89 -4.37 31.59
C LYS A 413 -18.99 -5.31 32.08
N GLY A 414 -20.13 -5.34 31.39
CA GLY A 414 -21.22 -6.28 31.63
C GLY A 414 -20.99 -7.62 30.92
N LYS A 415 -21.77 -7.86 29.86
CA LYS A 415 -21.79 -9.13 29.11
C LYS A 415 -20.41 -9.54 28.58
N GLY A 416 -19.57 -8.59 28.17
CA GLY A 416 -18.23 -8.90 27.68
C GLY A 416 -17.27 -9.45 28.74
N SER A 417 -17.56 -9.26 30.04
CA SER A 417 -16.72 -9.75 31.15
C SER A 417 -17.31 -10.99 31.84
N THR A 418 -18.41 -11.55 31.31
CA THR A 418 -18.96 -12.84 31.77
C THR A 418 -18.29 -14.01 31.04
N THR A 419 -18.67 -15.25 31.37
CA THR A 419 -18.29 -16.43 30.57
C THR A 419 -18.78 -16.28 29.13
N LEU A 420 -17.86 -16.21 28.18
CA LEU A 420 -18.18 -16.02 26.77
C LEU A 420 -18.59 -17.35 26.11
N THR A 421 -19.64 -17.31 25.30
CA THR A 421 -20.14 -18.44 24.51
C THR A 421 -20.38 -18.02 23.06
N GLY A 422 -20.52 -19.00 22.15
CA GLY A 422 -20.91 -18.77 20.76
C GLY A 422 -20.03 -17.75 20.02
N ASP A 423 -20.68 -16.84 19.29
CA ASP A 423 -20.00 -15.83 18.48
C ASP A 423 -19.20 -14.83 19.32
N LEU A 424 -19.67 -14.42 20.51
CA LEU A 424 -18.90 -13.52 21.37
C LEU A 424 -17.57 -14.13 21.84
N ARG A 425 -17.56 -15.44 22.17
CA ARG A 425 -16.32 -16.18 22.46
C ARG A 425 -15.40 -16.18 21.24
N TYR A 426 -15.95 -16.50 20.07
CA TYR A 426 -15.18 -16.53 18.83
C TYR A 426 -14.50 -15.18 18.56
N LEU A 427 -15.23 -14.08 18.70
CA LEU A 427 -14.71 -12.71 18.49
C LEU A 427 -13.62 -12.34 19.50
N PHE A 428 -13.74 -12.73 20.76
CA PHE A 428 -12.67 -12.52 21.75
C PHE A 428 -11.38 -13.24 21.33
N ARG A 429 -11.51 -14.50 20.94
CA ARG A 429 -10.36 -15.32 20.53
C ARG A 429 -9.76 -14.86 19.20
N ALA A 430 -10.59 -14.36 18.28
CA ALA A 430 -10.14 -13.66 17.08
C ALA A 430 -9.34 -12.40 17.42
N ALA A 431 -9.82 -11.58 18.37
CA ALA A 431 -9.08 -10.41 18.85
C ALA A 431 -7.71 -10.77 19.46
N CYS A 432 -7.64 -11.87 20.21
CA CYS A 432 -6.36 -12.42 20.70
C CYS A 432 -5.44 -12.84 19.55
N TYR A 433 -5.98 -13.49 18.52
CA TYR A 433 -5.20 -13.90 17.34
C TYR A 433 -4.67 -12.69 16.55
N PHE A 434 -5.48 -11.65 16.37
CA PHE A 434 -5.06 -10.40 15.73
C PHE A 434 -3.97 -9.65 16.49
N ASN A 435 -3.95 -9.75 17.82
CA ASN A 435 -2.91 -9.15 18.67
C ASN A 435 -1.69 -10.07 18.87
N SER A 436 -1.56 -11.13 18.08
CA SER A 436 -0.46 -12.08 18.16
C SER A 436 0.74 -11.68 17.30
N PRO A 437 2.00 -11.96 17.71
CA PRO A 437 2.40 -12.59 18.97
C PRO A 437 2.36 -11.63 20.17
N THR A 438 2.25 -12.20 21.36
CA THR A 438 2.66 -11.54 22.62
C THR A 438 4.09 -11.93 22.98
N TYR A 439 4.72 -11.27 23.94
CA TYR A 439 6.14 -11.51 24.29
C TYR A 439 6.32 -11.83 25.78
N THR A 440 7.19 -12.81 26.03
CA THR A 440 7.68 -13.19 27.36
C THR A 440 9.21 -13.04 27.41
N PRO A 441 9.85 -13.20 28.58
CA PRO A 441 11.32 -13.27 28.65
C PRO A 441 11.93 -14.38 27.77
N GLN A 442 11.15 -15.40 27.41
CA GLN A 442 11.57 -16.51 26.54
C GLN A 442 11.37 -16.22 25.04
N GLY A 443 10.72 -15.10 24.69
CA GLY A 443 10.50 -14.68 23.31
C GLY A 443 9.02 -14.57 22.93
N ALA A 444 8.75 -14.62 21.63
CA ALA A 444 7.42 -14.46 21.07
C ALA A 444 6.54 -15.70 21.33
N THR A 445 5.31 -15.47 21.79
CA THR A 445 4.26 -16.48 21.98
C THR A 445 3.10 -16.18 21.03
N LYS A 446 2.88 -17.07 20.06
CA LYS A 446 1.75 -16.98 19.11
C LYS A 446 0.48 -17.56 19.71
N TYR A 447 -0.66 -17.01 19.32
CA TYR A 447 -1.99 -17.52 19.65
C TYR A 447 -2.29 -18.68 18.70
N LEU A 448 -2.79 -19.79 19.23
CA LEU A 448 -3.04 -20.98 18.43
C LEU A 448 -4.35 -20.82 17.64
N ALA A 449 -4.29 -20.94 16.32
CA ALA A 449 -5.46 -20.80 15.45
C ALA A 449 -6.62 -21.75 15.83
N ALA A 450 -6.29 -22.98 16.23
CA ALA A 450 -7.27 -23.97 16.68
C ALA A 450 -8.10 -23.49 17.88
N ASP A 451 -7.51 -22.66 18.76
CA ASP A 451 -8.22 -22.16 19.94
C ASP A 451 -9.38 -21.23 19.55
N ILE A 452 -9.38 -20.59 18.38
CA ILE A 452 -10.49 -19.72 17.98
C ILE A 452 -11.80 -20.52 17.87
N GLY A 453 -11.74 -21.71 17.29
CA GLY A 453 -12.92 -22.56 17.05
C GLY A 453 -13.42 -23.33 18.28
N ILE A 454 -12.55 -23.67 19.24
CA ILE A 454 -12.88 -24.61 20.33
C ILE A 454 -13.71 -23.94 21.44
N ASP A 455 -14.92 -24.43 21.73
CA ASP A 455 -15.75 -23.83 22.78
C ASP A 455 -15.14 -23.90 24.18
N THR A 456 -14.61 -25.06 24.56
CA THR A 456 -13.95 -25.25 25.85
C THR A 456 -12.70 -24.38 25.97
N GLN A 457 -12.41 -23.90 27.18
CA GLN A 457 -11.17 -23.19 27.46
C GLN A 457 -9.99 -24.15 27.41
N THR A 458 -9.00 -23.83 26.58
CA THR A 458 -7.75 -24.62 26.45
C THR A 458 -6.64 -24.00 27.30
N GLY A 459 -5.65 -24.82 27.69
CA GLY A 459 -4.48 -24.32 28.40
C GLY A 459 -3.63 -23.36 27.56
N THR A 460 -3.61 -23.54 26.23
CA THR A 460 -2.94 -22.66 25.27
C THR A 460 -3.61 -21.28 25.20
N HIS A 461 -4.94 -21.22 25.16
CA HIS A 461 -5.70 -19.97 25.25
C HIS A 461 -5.40 -19.23 26.56
N LEU A 462 -5.55 -19.93 27.70
CA LEU A 462 -5.32 -19.34 29.02
C LEU A 462 -3.90 -18.80 29.16
N GLY A 463 -2.90 -19.60 28.77
CA GLY A 463 -1.50 -19.21 28.84
C GLY A 463 -1.18 -17.99 27.96
N TRP A 464 -1.76 -17.92 26.76
CA TRP A 464 -1.59 -16.75 25.89
C TRP A 464 -2.20 -15.50 26.49
N VAL A 465 -3.44 -15.58 27.01
CA VAL A 465 -4.13 -14.43 27.64
C VAL A 465 -3.32 -13.90 28.82
N GLN A 466 -2.82 -14.78 29.69
CA GLN A 466 -1.98 -14.38 30.83
C GLN A 466 -0.67 -13.71 30.38
N ASN A 467 -0.04 -14.21 29.31
CA ASN A 467 1.17 -13.61 28.75
C ASN A 467 0.87 -12.25 28.11
N PHE A 468 -0.23 -12.11 27.39
CA PHE A 468 -0.69 -10.84 26.84
C PHE A 468 -0.97 -9.80 27.93
N GLN A 469 -1.66 -10.20 28.99
CA GLN A 469 -1.95 -9.31 30.12
C GLN A 469 -0.66 -8.82 30.79
N ARG A 470 0.28 -9.72 31.06
CA ARG A 470 1.58 -9.37 31.62
C ARG A 470 2.38 -8.47 30.69
N PHE A 471 2.44 -8.80 29.39
CA PHE A 471 3.14 -8.00 28.39
C PHE A 471 2.57 -6.60 28.27
N SER A 472 1.26 -6.43 28.36
CA SER A 472 0.53 -5.16 28.23
C SER A 472 0.41 -4.36 29.53
N GLN A 473 0.99 -4.87 30.64
CA GLN A 473 0.95 -4.27 31.97
C GLN A 473 -0.48 -4.08 32.52
N ILE A 474 -1.38 -5.01 32.23
CA ILE A 474 -2.73 -5.05 32.82
C ILE A 474 -2.83 -6.20 33.83
N PRO A 475 -3.85 -6.24 34.71
CA PRO A 475 -4.02 -7.32 35.67
C PRO A 475 -3.99 -8.71 35.00
N VAL A 476 -3.20 -9.63 35.56
CA VAL A 476 -3.03 -10.99 35.02
C VAL A 476 -4.09 -11.91 35.62
N THR A 477 -5.29 -11.87 35.05
CA THR A 477 -6.45 -12.63 35.50
C THR A 477 -6.64 -13.95 34.73
N GLY A 478 -6.14 -14.02 33.49
CA GLY A 478 -6.45 -15.10 32.55
C GLY A 478 -7.88 -15.04 31.97
N HIS A 479 -8.60 -13.94 32.19
CA HIS A 479 -10.00 -13.76 31.81
C HIS A 479 -10.20 -12.60 30.80
N ASN A 480 -11.37 -12.58 30.17
CA ASN A 480 -11.84 -11.56 29.23
C ASN A 480 -12.39 -10.30 29.92
N ASP A 481 -11.68 -9.80 30.95
CA ASP A 481 -12.08 -8.58 31.65
C ASP A 481 -12.11 -7.37 30.71
N TYR A 482 -12.85 -6.33 31.10
CA TYR A 482 -12.91 -5.07 30.34
C TYR A 482 -11.53 -4.51 29.97
N THR A 483 -10.55 -4.56 30.88
CA THR A 483 -9.17 -4.09 30.61
C THR A 483 -8.49 -4.92 29.52
N THR A 484 -8.72 -6.23 29.50
CA THR A 484 -8.23 -7.13 28.44
C THR A 484 -8.88 -6.80 27.11
N TRP A 485 -10.21 -6.63 27.08
CA TRP A 485 -10.92 -6.19 25.87
C TRP A 485 -10.43 -4.86 25.34
N ALA A 486 -10.34 -3.85 26.20
CA ALA A 486 -9.88 -2.52 25.79
C ALA A 486 -8.47 -2.58 25.19
N GLN A 487 -7.56 -3.35 25.80
CA GLN A 487 -6.20 -3.51 25.32
C GLN A 487 -6.10 -4.23 23.97
N LEU A 488 -7.00 -5.18 23.70
CA LEU A 488 -7.08 -5.89 22.43
C LEU A 488 -7.69 -5.03 21.31
N LEU A 489 -8.61 -4.13 21.66
CA LEU A 489 -9.49 -3.46 20.67
C LEU A 489 -9.11 -2.02 20.34
N VAL A 490 -8.44 -1.30 21.25
CA VAL A 490 -8.03 0.10 21.03
C VAL A 490 -6.61 0.34 21.53
N SER A 491 -5.86 1.20 20.85
CA SER A 491 -4.45 1.45 21.15
C SER A 491 -4.20 2.06 22.53
N SER A 492 -5.18 2.82 23.04
CA SER A 492 -5.16 3.45 24.35
C SER A 492 -5.43 2.47 25.50
N GLY A 493 -5.96 1.27 25.21
CA GLY A 493 -6.46 0.37 26.24
C GLY A 493 -7.54 1.02 27.11
N ASP A 494 -7.60 0.62 28.38
CA ASP A 494 -8.47 1.25 29.37
C ASP A 494 -7.89 2.60 29.83
N THR A 495 -8.48 3.71 29.36
CA THR A 495 -8.02 5.07 29.69
C THR A 495 -8.32 5.50 31.13
N SER A 496 -8.97 4.65 31.92
CA SER A 496 -9.24 4.92 33.35
C SER A 496 -8.24 4.26 34.29
N ARG A 497 -7.33 3.42 33.77
CA ARG A 497 -6.29 2.76 34.57
C ARG A 497 -5.23 3.76 35.05
N ASP A 498 -4.65 3.46 36.21
CA ASP A 498 -3.52 4.23 36.71
C ASP A 498 -2.28 4.09 35.81
N ALA A 499 -1.49 5.16 35.76
CA ALA A 499 -0.26 5.25 35.01
C ALA A 499 0.91 5.63 35.93
N ALA A 500 2.04 4.93 35.78
CA ALA A 500 3.27 5.26 36.49
C ALA A 500 4.15 6.26 35.72
N GLY A 501 3.86 6.51 34.45
CA GLY A 501 4.55 7.49 33.62
C GLY A 501 3.64 8.65 33.23
N CYS A 502 4.24 9.78 32.94
CA CYS A 502 3.57 10.89 32.27
C CYS A 502 4.52 11.61 31.32
N ASP A 503 4.01 12.52 30.49
CA ASP A 503 4.81 13.51 29.77
C ASP A 503 4.03 14.82 29.60
N GLY A 504 4.73 15.89 29.22
CA GLY A 504 4.10 17.17 28.97
C GLY A 504 5.11 18.28 28.70
N ILE A 505 4.59 19.44 28.30
CA ILE A 505 5.41 20.61 27.93
C ILE A 505 5.83 21.48 29.13
N THR A 506 5.15 21.35 30.26
CA THR A 506 5.32 22.22 31.43
C THR A 506 6.58 21.86 32.24
N GLU A 507 7.35 22.86 32.65
CA GLU A 507 8.52 22.68 33.53
C GLU A 507 8.14 22.00 34.86
N ILE A 508 8.92 21.00 35.25
CA ILE A 508 8.78 20.30 36.53
C ILE A 508 9.57 21.01 37.62
N THR A 509 8.90 21.91 38.33
CA THR A 509 9.42 22.53 39.56
C THR A 509 9.40 21.55 40.73
N ALA A 510 10.04 21.90 41.85
CA ALA A 510 10.04 21.04 43.05
C ALA A 510 8.62 20.72 43.55
N GLU A 511 7.71 21.70 43.46
CA GLU A 511 6.29 21.52 43.80
C GLU A 511 5.62 20.50 42.87
N ARG A 512 5.78 20.70 41.55
CA ARG A 512 5.19 19.82 40.54
C ARG A 512 5.74 18.41 40.64
N GLY A 513 7.05 18.25 40.83
CA GLY A 513 7.66 16.94 41.04
C GLY A 513 7.10 16.21 42.26
N ARG A 514 6.94 16.92 43.39
CA ARG A 514 6.33 16.35 44.61
C ARG A 514 4.87 15.97 44.40
N LEU A 515 4.10 16.77 43.67
CA LEU A 515 2.70 16.47 43.32
C LEU A 515 2.59 15.25 42.41
N LEU A 516 3.43 15.16 41.37
CA LEU A 516 3.48 13.99 40.49
C LEU A 516 3.77 12.72 41.30
N LYS A 517 4.80 12.76 42.14
CA LYS A 517 5.17 11.61 42.99
C LYS A 517 4.05 11.20 43.95
N ALA A 518 3.40 12.18 44.58
CA ALA A 518 2.27 11.93 45.48
C ALA A 518 1.04 11.32 44.78
N ASN A 519 0.92 11.50 43.46
CA ASN A 519 -0.16 10.93 42.64
C ASN A 519 0.27 9.63 41.91
N GLY A 520 1.37 9.00 42.34
CA GLY A 520 1.77 7.68 41.85
C GLY A 520 2.62 7.67 40.58
N TYR A 521 3.02 8.84 40.07
CA TYR A 521 3.98 8.89 38.98
C TYR A 521 5.39 8.59 39.47
N GLU A 522 6.11 7.84 38.65
CA GLU A 522 7.48 7.39 38.88
C GLU A 522 8.45 7.98 37.85
N ILE A 523 7.94 8.35 36.68
CA ILE A 523 8.74 8.83 35.55
C ILE A 523 8.00 9.88 34.72
N VAL A 524 8.71 10.91 34.25
CA VAL A 524 8.15 11.99 33.43
C VAL A 524 8.93 12.21 32.13
N GLY A 525 8.23 12.30 31.00
CA GLY A 525 8.78 12.65 29.69
C GLY A 525 8.91 14.15 29.54
N ARG A 526 10.07 14.63 29.07
CA ARG A 526 10.32 16.06 28.87
C ARG A 526 11.08 16.30 27.56
N PHE A 527 10.71 17.38 26.88
CA PHE A 527 11.29 17.76 25.59
C PHE A 527 12.68 18.33 25.80
N LEU A 528 13.69 17.84 25.08
CA LEU A 528 15.05 18.34 25.17
C LEU A 528 15.20 19.77 24.65
N ASP A 529 14.36 20.16 23.67
CA ASP A 529 14.53 21.44 23.00
C ASP A 529 13.25 21.97 22.34
N GLU A 530 13.29 23.25 21.99
CA GLU A 530 12.28 23.95 21.17
C GLU A 530 12.99 24.90 20.21
N HIS A 531 12.79 24.70 18.91
CA HIS A 531 13.43 25.49 17.87
C HIS A 531 12.85 26.91 17.74
N LEU A 532 11.61 27.11 18.17
CA LEU A 532 10.96 28.41 18.14
C LEU A 532 11.52 29.32 19.23
N SER A 533 11.63 30.61 18.90
CA SER A 533 12.06 31.63 19.86
C SER A 533 10.89 32.09 20.74
N PRO A 534 11.13 32.57 21.98
CA PRO A 534 10.06 33.02 22.89
C PRO A 534 9.10 34.13 22.37
N GLY A 535 9.46 34.81 21.28
CA GLY A 535 8.60 35.79 20.61
C GLY A 535 7.75 35.24 19.46
N ASP A 536 7.91 33.96 19.11
CA ASP A 536 7.11 33.31 18.07
C ASP A 536 5.71 32.96 18.61
N PRO A 537 4.62 33.23 17.85
CA PRO A 537 3.25 32.94 18.32
C PRO A 537 2.97 31.46 18.56
N TYR A 538 3.77 30.54 18.01
CA TYR A 538 3.65 29.10 18.21
C TYR A 538 4.65 28.56 19.25
N TYR A 539 5.41 29.44 19.92
CA TYR A 539 6.34 29.02 20.97
C TYR A 539 5.61 28.45 22.19
N LEU A 540 5.89 27.19 22.51
CA LEU A 540 5.25 26.47 23.62
C LEU A 540 6.05 26.51 24.93
N GLY A 541 7.33 26.92 24.88
CA GLY A 541 8.21 26.86 26.05
C GLY A 541 8.49 25.44 26.56
N LYS A 542 8.31 24.42 25.71
CA LYS A 542 8.30 23.00 26.11
C LYS A 542 9.65 22.44 26.58
N ALA A 543 10.75 23.05 26.15
CA ALA A 543 12.11 22.57 26.40
C ALA A 543 12.40 22.44 27.90
N LEU A 544 13.14 21.39 28.26
CA LEU A 544 13.69 21.13 29.58
C LEU A 544 14.55 22.32 30.03
N LYS A 545 14.39 22.76 31.28
CA LYS A 545 15.07 23.96 31.79
C LYS A 545 16.40 23.62 32.48
N PRO A 546 17.35 24.56 32.53
CA PRO A 546 18.54 24.41 33.38
C PRO A 546 18.14 24.11 34.83
N GLY A 547 18.72 23.06 35.43
CA GLY A 547 18.41 22.62 36.79
C GLY A 547 17.15 21.73 36.92
N GLU A 548 16.21 21.78 35.98
CA GLU A 548 15.00 20.93 35.96
C GLU A 548 15.32 19.42 36.07
N PRO A 549 16.33 18.86 35.36
CA PRO A 549 16.68 17.44 35.51
C PRO A 549 16.98 17.05 36.96
N GLN A 550 17.73 17.88 37.68
CA GLN A 550 18.07 17.60 39.08
C GLN A 550 16.83 17.75 39.98
N THR A 551 15.96 18.72 39.69
CA THR A 551 14.69 18.91 40.40
C THR A 551 13.78 17.68 40.29
N ILE A 552 13.68 17.09 39.09
CA ILE A 552 12.91 15.86 38.86
C ILE A 552 13.49 14.72 39.71
N LEU A 553 14.80 14.50 39.65
CA LEU A 553 15.46 13.44 40.42
C LEU A 553 15.33 13.64 41.94
N ASN A 554 15.45 14.88 42.43
CA ASN A 554 15.29 15.22 43.84
C ASN A 554 13.86 14.97 44.35
N ALA A 555 12.85 15.04 43.48
CA ALA A 555 11.48 14.67 43.81
C ALA A 555 11.25 13.14 43.89
N GLY A 556 12.29 12.34 43.61
CA GLY A 556 12.19 10.88 43.56
C GLY A 556 11.56 10.34 42.28
N LEU A 557 11.54 11.16 41.22
CA LEU A 557 11.10 10.77 39.88
C LEU A 557 12.30 10.43 39.00
N ARG A 558 12.04 9.66 37.95
CA ARG A 558 12.92 9.51 36.78
C ARG A 558 12.43 10.41 35.66
N PHE A 559 13.21 10.58 34.60
CA PHE A 559 12.71 11.20 33.37
C PHE A 559 13.21 10.53 32.10
N PHE A 560 12.49 10.67 30.99
CA PHE A 560 12.96 10.26 29.68
C PHE A 560 12.94 11.44 28.69
N PRO A 561 14.01 11.61 27.89
CA PRO A 561 14.11 12.73 26.96
C PRO A 561 13.32 12.49 25.67
N ILE A 562 12.56 13.52 25.26
CA ILE A 562 11.78 13.56 24.02
C ILE A 562 12.39 14.61 23.09
N PHE A 563 12.42 14.34 21.79
CA PHE A 563 12.82 15.30 20.77
C PHE A 563 11.72 15.41 19.71
N GLN A 564 11.19 16.62 19.50
CA GLN A 564 10.14 16.86 18.52
C GLN A 564 10.24 18.27 17.94
N TYR A 565 10.63 18.35 16.68
CA TYR A 565 10.51 19.54 15.85
C TYR A 565 9.57 19.23 14.68
N ASN A 566 8.50 20.04 14.52
CA ASN A 566 7.55 19.95 13.40
C ASN A 566 7.09 18.52 13.05
N GLY A 567 6.84 17.71 14.08
CA GLY A 567 6.59 16.27 13.96
C GLY A 567 5.23 15.89 13.35
N THR A 568 4.46 16.84 12.85
CA THR A 568 3.07 16.64 12.39
C THR A 568 2.93 16.70 10.86
N GLN A 569 4.01 16.91 10.12
CA GLN A 569 3.98 17.09 8.66
C GLN A 569 5.04 16.24 7.96
N LEU A 570 4.63 15.53 6.91
CA LEU A 570 5.46 14.58 6.15
C LEU A 570 6.81 15.17 5.68
N GLU A 571 6.77 16.40 5.15
CA GLU A 571 7.93 17.12 4.60
C GLU A 571 9.05 17.42 5.62
N ASN A 572 8.76 17.24 6.91
CA ASN A 572 9.75 17.38 7.99
C ASN A 572 10.57 16.11 8.25
N PHE A 573 10.20 14.99 7.63
CA PHE A 573 10.90 13.73 7.76
C PHE A 573 11.81 13.48 6.55
N THR A 574 13.00 14.07 6.59
CA THR A 574 14.08 13.80 5.62
C THR A 574 15.32 13.32 6.34
N TYR A 575 16.21 12.63 5.60
CA TYR A 575 17.49 12.18 6.13
C TYR A 575 18.31 13.33 6.74
N ASP A 576 18.46 14.45 6.01
CA ASP A 576 19.26 15.59 6.47
C ASP A 576 18.69 16.24 7.73
N LYS A 577 17.36 16.41 7.79
CA LYS A 577 16.68 16.90 8.99
C LYS A 577 16.87 15.94 10.16
N GLY A 578 16.79 14.62 9.91
CA GLY A 578 17.06 13.60 10.91
C GLY A 578 18.48 13.68 11.48
N ARG A 579 19.48 13.83 10.62
CA ARG A 579 20.89 13.95 11.04
C ARG A 579 21.15 15.20 11.87
N ASP A 580 20.66 16.35 11.42
CA ASP A 580 20.74 17.61 12.18
C ASP A 580 20.07 17.48 13.56
N GLN A 581 18.85 16.93 13.59
CA GLN A 581 18.09 16.78 14.83
C GLN A 581 18.72 15.75 15.79
N GLY A 582 19.32 14.67 15.27
CA GLY A 582 20.11 13.73 16.06
C GLY A 582 21.29 14.40 16.75
N GLY A 583 22.02 15.26 16.03
CA GLY A 583 23.12 16.06 16.58
C GLY A 583 22.66 17.07 17.64
N LYS A 584 21.55 17.77 17.39
CA LYS A 584 20.96 18.72 18.38
C LYS A 584 20.50 18.00 19.65
N ALA A 585 19.83 16.86 19.50
CA ALA A 585 19.41 16.04 20.63
C ALA A 585 20.61 15.59 21.47
N HIS A 586 21.71 15.17 20.83
CA HIS A 586 22.95 14.86 21.53
C HIS A 586 23.46 16.05 22.36
N GLN A 587 23.62 17.22 21.73
CA GLN A 587 24.16 18.40 22.39
C GLN A 587 23.31 18.82 23.59
N LYS A 588 21.98 18.83 23.43
CA LYS A 588 21.04 19.17 24.50
C LYS A 588 21.06 18.16 25.64
N ALA A 589 21.16 16.87 25.32
CA ALA A 589 21.28 15.83 26.35
C ALA A 589 22.60 15.99 27.16
N VAL A 590 23.71 16.33 26.51
CA VAL A 590 24.99 16.64 27.20
C VAL A 590 24.87 17.90 28.06
N GLU A 591 24.26 18.96 27.54
CA GLU A 591 24.01 20.23 28.27
C GLU A 591 23.23 19.97 29.57
N HIS A 592 22.25 19.08 29.55
CA HIS A 592 21.47 18.67 30.72
C HIS A 592 22.15 17.59 31.58
N ARG A 593 23.39 17.20 31.26
CA ARG A 593 24.19 16.17 31.96
C ARG A 593 23.52 14.80 31.97
N ILE A 594 22.78 14.47 30.92
CA ILE A 594 22.15 13.16 30.75
C ILE A 594 23.22 12.11 30.48
N GLY A 595 23.14 10.98 31.20
CA GLY A 595 24.11 9.90 31.13
C GLY A 595 24.19 9.20 29.76
N PRO A 596 25.36 8.65 29.39
CA PRO A 596 25.49 7.89 28.15
C PRO A 596 24.60 6.64 28.17
N ARG A 597 24.22 6.17 26.97
CA ARG A 597 23.29 5.07 26.68
C ARG A 597 21.83 5.35 27.06
N THR A 598 21.48 6.59 27.46
CA THR A 598 20.08 7.01 27.55
C THR A 598 19.44 7.00 26.16
N CYS A 599 18.19 6.54 26.10
CA CYS A 599 17.36 6.56 24.90
C CYS A 599 16.65 7.91 24.76
N ILE A 600 16.75 8.54 23.59
CA ILE A 600 16.02 9.77 23.24
C ILE A 600 14.90 9.44 22.26
N TYR A 601 13.66 9.79 22.59
CA TYR A 601 12.50 9.49 21.75
C TYR A 601 12.25 10.58 20.73
N PHE A 602 12.37 10.26 19.43
CA PHE A 602 12.07 11.18 18.33
C PHE A 602 10.63 10.95 17.85
N ALA A 603 9.86 12.04 17.72
CA ALA A 603 8.42 11.97 17.52
C ALA A 603 7.98 12.05 16.04
N ILE A 604 7.14 11.09 15.66
CA ILE A 604 6.31 11.06 14.46
C ILE A 604 4.86 11.21 14.91
N ASP A 605 4.37 12.43 14.91
CA ASP A 605 3.13 12.84 15.57
C ASP A 605 2.01 13.12 14.57
N TYR A 606 1.80 12.16 13.66
CA TYR A 606 0.68 12.14 12.72
C TYR A 606 0.40 10.71 12.25
N ASP A 607 -0.71 10.51 11.54
CA ASP A 607 -1.13 9.21 11.01
C ASP A 607 -0.35 8.82 9.74
N ALA A 608 0.92 8.45 9.89
CA ALA A 608 1.76 8.04 8.78
C ALA A 608 1.32 6.69 8.19
N THR A 609 1.10 6.66 6.88
CA THR A 609 0.85 5.45 6.09
C THR A 609 2.13 4.63 5.86
N ASP A 610 2.00 3.37 5.43
CA ASP A 610 3.19 2.54 5.12
C ASP A 610 4.07 3.15 4.02
N GLU A 611 3.47 3.77 3.00
CA GLU A 611 4.20 4.45 1.91
C GLU A 611 4.99 5.66 2.43
N GLU A 612 4.40 6.45 3.33
CA GLU A 612 5.07 7.58 3.97
C GLU A 612 6.18 7.12 4.92
N ILE A 613 5.98 5.98 5.60
CA ILE A 613 7.02 5.38 6.43
C ILE A 613 8.25 5.01 5.58
N ASP A 614 8.04 4.35 4.45
CA ASP A 614 9.11 3.94 3.54
C ASP A 614 9.87 5.13 2.94
N SER A 615 9.11 6.10 2.43
CA SER A 615 9.64 7.19 1.64
C SER A 615 10.26 8.33 2.46
N HIS A 616 9.81 8.54 3.71
CA HIS A 616 10.19 9.71 4.52
C HIS A 616 10.64 9.34 5.93
N VAL A 617 9.81 8.62 6.70
CA VAL A 617 10.07 8.38 8.13
C VAL A 617 11.31 7.49 8.33
N LEU A 618 11.45 6.41 7.57
CA LEU A 618 12.62 5.54 7.66
C LEU A 618 13.93 6.26 7.27
N PRO A 619 14.00 7.03 6.15
CA PRO A 619 15.13 7.91 5.87
C PRO A 619 15.46 8.90 6.99
N TYR A 620 14.44 9.54 7.60
CA TYR A 620 14.65 10.44 8.73
C TYR A 620 15.34 9.73 9.91
N PHE A 621 14.88 8.54 10.30
CA PHE A 621 15.51 7.80 11.40
C PHE A 621 16.90 7.26 11.07
N LYS A 622 17.20 6.95 9.81
CA LYS A 622 18.59 6.69 9.37
C LYS A 622 19.46 7.92 9.63
N GLY A 623 18.96 9.11 9.28
CA GLY A 623 19.61 10.38 9.60
C GLY A 623 19.82 10.56 11.10
N VAL A 624 18.78 10.37 11.93
CA VAL A 624 18.87 10.49 13.40
C VAL A 624 19.99 9.61 13.97
N ARG A 625 20.06 8.34 13.55
CA ARG A 625 21.11 7.41 13.97
C ARG A 625 22.49 7.93 13.60
N ASP A 626 22.67 8.41 12.37
CA ASP A 626 23.96 8.88 11.89
C ASP A 626 24.35 10.21 12.58
N GLY A 627 23.39 11.08 12.87
CA GLY A 627 23.60 12.30 13.66
C GLY A 627 24.01 12.04 15.11
N LEU A 628 23.51 10.96 15.73
CA LEU A 628 24.01 10.52 17.03
C LEU A 628 25.40 9.86 16.94
N ALA A 629 25.66 9.15 15.84
CA ALA A 629 26.95 8.48 15.59
C ALA A 629 28.09 9.47 15.33
N ASP A 630 27.80 10.62 14.71
CA ASP A 630 28.76 11.73 14.53
C ASP A 630 29.37 12.21 15.86
N PHE A 631 28.66 11.98 16.98
CA PHE A 631 29.12 12.26 18.34
C PHE A 631 29.40 10.97 19.15
N GLY A 632 29.90 9.94 18.48
CA GLY A 632 30.39 8.71 19.10
C GLY A 632 29.30 7.80 19.67
N SER A 633 28.04 7.94 19.23
CA SER A 633 26.90 7.11 19.68
C SER A 633 26.72 7.12 21.20
N ARG A 634 26.96 8.27 21.85
CA ARG A 634 26.81 8.44 23.30
C ARG A 634 25.38 8.12 23.77
N TYR A 635 24.37 8.37 22.95
CA TYR A 635 22.95 8.10 23.23
C TYR A 635 22.38 7.14 22.19
N THR A 636 21.32 6.43 22.57
CA THR A 636 20.51 5.66 21.63
C THR A 636 19.25 6.44 21.28
N PHE A 637 18.54 6.03 20.22
CA PHE A 637 17.25 6.62 19.88
C PHE A 637 16.11 5.63 20.06
N GLY A 638 14.97 6.16 20.43
CA GLY A 638 13.66 5.54 20.40
C GLY A 638 12.74 6.32 19.45
N VAL A 639 11.56 5.77 19.23
CA VAL A 639 10.54 6.38 18.36
C VAL A 639 9.27 6.63 19.15
N TYR A 640 8.70 7.83 19.01
CA TYR A 640 7.32 8.10 19.35
C TYR A 640 6.46 8.08 18.09
N GLY A 641 5.31 7.38 18.13
CA GLY A 641 4.37 7.34 17.01
C GLY A 641 3.36 6.19 17.12
N SER A 642 2.59 5.98 16.05
CA SER A 642 1.60 4.90 15.99
C SER A 642 2.26 3.52 16.14
N ARG A 643 1.49 2.49 16.48
CA ARG A 643 2.01 1.11 16.61
C ARG A 643 2.76 0.66 15.35
N ASN A 644 2.23 0.95 14.16
CA ASN A 644 2.90 0.64 12.89
C ASN A 644 4.25 1.35 12.77
N VAL A 645 4.29 2.68 12.94
CA VAL A 645 5.54 3.46 12.92
C VAL A 645 6.57 2.87 13.90
N CYS A 646 6.15 2.61 15.13
CA CYS A 646 7.00 2.02 16.16
C CYS A 646 7.56 0.66 15.74
N ILE A 647 6.74 -0.24 15.20
CA ILE A 647 7.15 -1.57 14.73
C ILE A 647 8.16 -1.44 13.58
N ARG A 648 7.83 -0.66 12.54
CA ARG A 648 8.64 -0.50 11.33
C ARG A 648 10.01 0.11 11.67
N ILE A 649 10.04 1.20 12.42
CA ILE A 649 11.30 1.88 12.77
C ILE A 649 12.14 1.07 13.75
N SER A 650 11.53 0.30 14.66
CA SER A 650 12.28 -0.63 15.50
C SER A 650 12.96 -1.73 14.68
N ARG A 651 12.25 -2.28 13.68
CA ARG A 651 12.77 -3.39 12.85
C ARG A 651 13.77 -2.93 11.79
N GLU A 652 13.53 -1.80 11.15
CA GLU A 652 14.26 -1.36 9.95
C GLU A 652 15.17 -0.15 10.22
N GLY A 653 14.79 0.71 11.15
CA GLY A 653 15.58 1.87 11.58
C GLY A 653 16.58 1.54 12.70
N GLY A 654 16.22 0.61 13.58
CA GLY A 654 17.01 0.18 14.74
C GLY A 654 16.67 0.95 16.03
N ALA A 655 15.44 1.44 16.17
CA ALA A 655 15.02 2.08 17.42
C ALA A 655 15.14 1.12 18.62
N THR A 656 15.73 1.60 19.71
CA THR A 656 15.94 0.79 20.93
C THR A 656 14.61 0.54 21.64
N TRP A 657 13.80 1.58 21.79
CA TRP A 657 12.51 1.53 22.48
C TRP A 657 11.42 2.26 21.68
N SER A 658 10.18 1.82 21.87
CA SER A 658 8.99 2.45 21.30
C SER A 658 8.18 3.19 22.37
N PHE A 659 7.82 4.44 22.10
CA PHE A 659 6.83 5.22 22.84
C PHE A 659 5.57 5.34 21.99
N VAL A 660 4.57 4.52 22.27
CA VAL A 660 3.38 4.39 21.42
C VAL A 660 2.43 5.56 21.65
N SER A 661 1.98 6.22 20.58
CA SER A 661 0.90 7.22 20.61
C SER A 661 -0.49 6.56 20.73
N GLY A 662 -0.70 5.84 21.83
CA GLY A 662 -1.87 4.99 22.04
C GLY A 662 -3.20 5.75 22.08
N MET A 663 -3.21 6.99 22.55
CA MET A 663 -4.40 7.83 22.64
C MET A 663 -4.93 8.25 21.26
N SER A 664 -4.08 8.22 20.24
CA SER A 664 -4.44 8.47 18.84
C SER A 664 -5.08 7.22 18.23
N TRP A 665 -6.13 6.70 18.87
CA TRP A 665 -6.81 5.45 18.51
C TRP A 665 -7.47 5.49 17.13
N GLY A 666 -7.67 6.68 16.56
CA GLY A 666 -8.17 6.88 15.20
C GLY A 666 -7.12 6.76 14.10
N PHE A 667 -5.82 6.76 14.44
CA PHE A 667 -4.74 6.63 13.45
C PHE A 667 -4.78 5.23 12.82
N SER A 668 -4.67 5.18 11.49
CA SER A 668 -4.56 3.95 10.71
C SER A 668 -3.45 3.04 11.24
N GLY A 669 -2.28 3.60 11.61
CA GLY A 669 -1.17 2.85 12.17
C GLY A 669 -1.41 2.28 13.58
N ASN A 670 -2.54 2.59 14.22
CA ASN A 670 -2.99 2.01 15.48
C ASN A 670 -4.14 1.00 15.29
N LEU A 671 -4.71 0.90 14.09
CA LEU A 671 -5.81 0.00 13.75
C LEU A 671 -5.28 -1.15 12.89
N GLY A 672 -5.14 -2.34 13.46
CA GLY A 672 -4.58 -3.50 12.75
C GLY A 672 -3.20 -3.94 13.22
N PHE A 673 -2.60 -3.23 14.17
CA PHE A 673 -1.23 -3.47 14.63
C PHE A 673 -1.18 -3.82 16.12
N PRO A 674 -0.42 -4.86 16.53
CA PRO A 674 -0.22 -5.20 17.93
C PRO A 674 0.72 -4.20 18.63
N LEU A 675 0.82 -4.26 19.96
CA LEU A 675 1.85 -3.51 20.68
C LEU A 675 3.27 -3.93 20.21
N PRO A 676 4.19 -2.99 19.93
CA PRO A 676 5.56 -3.29 19.49
C PRO A 676 6.33 -4.11 20.54
N GLN A 677 7.19 -5.05 20.12
CA GLN A 677 7.98 -5.87 21.05
C GLN A 677 8.78 -5.04 22.06
N ASN A 678 9.37 -3.94 21.60
CA ASN A 678 10.17 -3.02 22.39
C ASN A 678 9.37 -1.80 22.92
N TRP A 679 8.04 -1.90 23.07
CA TRP A 679 7.28 -0.81 23.69
C TRP A 679 7.76 -0.58 25.13
N SER A 680 8.03 0.69 25.46
CA SER A 680 8.45 1.13 26.78
C SER A 680 7.38 2.00 27.41
N PHE A 681 6.82 2.90 26.60
CA PHE A 681 5.75 3.80 26.98
C PHE A 681 4.57 3.62 26.04
N ASN A 682 3.35 3.74 26.56
CA ASN A 682 2.14 3.87 25.75
C ASN A 682 1.34 5.06 26.29
N GLN A 683 1.22 6.12 25.52
CA GLN A 683 0.43 7.31 25.84
C GLN A 683 -1.05 6.98 25.69
N ILE A 684 -1.85 7.07 26.74
CA ILE A 684 -3.23 6.56 26.72
C ILE A 684 -4.30 7.64 26.88
N LYS A 685 -3.97 8.79 27.47
CA LYS A 685 -4.94 9.84 27.79
C LYS A 685 -4.26 11.18 28.09
N GLU A 686 -4.84 12.27 27.59
CA GLU A 686 -4.49 13.64 27.96
C GLU A 686 -5.52 14.13 28.97
N TYR A 687 -5.09 14.89 29.97
CA TYR A 687 -5.99 15.57 30.90
C TYR A 687 -5.33 16.76 31.59
N ASP A 688 -6.14 17.67 32.11
CA ASP A 688 -5.68 18.69 33.04
C ASP A 688 -5.40 18.07 34.41
N PHE A 689 -4.13 17.89 34.76
CA PHE A 689 -3.74 17.40 36.08
C PHE A 689 -4.07 18.40 37.19
N GLN A 690 -3.88 19.68 36.88
CA GLN A 690 -4.37 20.83 37.64
C GLN A 690 -4.80 21.93 36.64
N PRO A 691 -5.61 22.92 37.06
CA PRO A 691 -5.99 24.02 36.15
C PRO A 691 -4.76 24.68 35.50
N GLY A 692 -4.69 24.61 34.16
CA GLY A 692 -3.57 25.15 33.38
C GLY A 692 -2.32 24.28 33.34
N TRP A 693 -2.39 23.02 33.82
CA TRP A 693 -1.32 22.04 33.73
C TRP A 693 -1.84 20.76 33.08
N GLY A 694 -1.82 20.76 31.74
CA GLY A 694 -2.04 19.57 30.92
C GLY A 694 -0.93 18.54 31.10
N LEU A 695 -1.32 17.27 31.14
CA LEU A 695 -0.44 16.13 31.33
C LEU A 695 -0.95 14.92 30.54
N ASP A 696 -0.04 14.19 29.93
CA ASP A 696 -0.34 12.93 29.25
C ASP A 696 -0.02 11.73 30.15
N HIS A 697 -0.97 10.79 30.25
CA HIS A 697 -0.81 9.51 30.93
C HIS A 697 -0.02 8.54 30.07
N ASN A 698 1.11 8.06 30.60
CA ASN A 698 1.95 7.05 29.96
C ASN A 698 2.00 5.78 30.79
N ILE A 699 1.55 4.68 30.20
CA ILE A 699 1.85 3.37 30.76
C ILE A 699 3.32 3.10 30.56
N TRP A 700 4.06 2.91 31.64
CA TRP A 700 5.46 2.54 31.62
C TRP A 700 5.63 1.04 31.86
N ARG A 701 6.28 0.33 30.92
CA ARG A 701 6.45 -1.12 31.00
C ARG A 701 7.56 -1.52 31.95
N LEU A 702 7.25 -2.40 32.91
CA LEU A 702 8.27 -2.96 33.78
C LEU A 702 9.35 -3.71 32.97
N GLY A 703 10.62 -3.45 33.27
CA GLY A 703 11.76 -4.07 32.58
C GLY A 703 12.02 -3.51 31.17
N SER A 704 11.41 -2.37 30.81
CA SER A 704 11.73 -1.60 29.60
C SER A 704 12.69 -0.45 29.91
N ASP A 705 12.64 0.66 29.17
CA ASP A 705 13.53 1.81 29.35
C ASP A 705 13.50 2.29 30.81
N PRO A 706 14.64 2.26 31.53
CA PRO A 706 14.68 2.70 32.92
C PRO A 706 14.57 4.22 33.07
N GLY A 707 14.65 4.99 31.98
CA GLY A 707 14.81 6.42 32.02
C GLY A 707 16.11 6.87 32.70
N VAL A 708 16.25 8.18 32.86
CA VAL A 708 17.35 8.83 33.56
C VAL A 708 17.04 8.82 35.06
N SER A 709 17.94 8.20 35.83
CA SER A 709 17.86 8.14 37.29
C SER A 709 19.03 8.85 38.00
N ALA A 710 20.00 9.35 37.24
CA ALA A 710 21.14 10.11 37.74
C ALA A 710 21.71 10.99 36.62
N LEU A 711 22.32 12.12 36.99
CA LEU A 711 23.06 12.98 36.08
C LEU A 711 24.56 12.67 36.16
N VAL A 712 25.28 12.93 35.08
CA VAL A 712 26.74 12.84 35.05
C VAL A 712 27.32 13.96 35.91
N THR A 713 28.17 13.61 36.87
CA THR A 713 29.00 14.58 37.60
C THR A 713 30.12 15.04 36.67
N GLY A 714 30.32 16.35 36.56
CA GLY A 714 31.10 17.04 35.51
C GLY A 714 32.29 16.27 34.91
N GLU A 715 32.37 16.30 33.58
CA GLU A 715 33.62 16.03 32.84
C GLU A 715 34.61 17.18 33.03
#